data_AF-A0A821I9Q6-F1
#
_entry.id   AF-A0A821I9Q6-F1
#
_cell.length_a   1.000
_cell.length_b   1.000
_cell.length_c   1.000
_cell.angle_alpha   90.00
_cell.angle_beta   90.00
_cell.angle_gamma   90.00
#
_symmetry.space_group_name_H-M   'P 1'
#
loop_
_entity.id
_entity.type
_entity.pdbx_description
1 polymer ?
#
loop_
_entity_poly.entity_id
_entity_poly.type
_entity_poly.pdbx_seq_one_letter_code
_entity_poly.pdbx_strand_id
1 'polypeptide(L)'
;MFFFACDFLLDGFFSSNEDILVPVKQSPSHTYLSLISSTQAFLTNSKHIEAFLPIPLVPFTIGKHNFFKVLKEHQWIEEIDNETILFKIHQSIFLLNEFIELLHWLCKYDIDNNDKSYIKRVLSKIHYRETHQSCIIKLENITFYHTLNICSLPLPSNVLPSNIAGHISRENLQTRLSLSAISPKNLVEYYPNENQQQLFHNENTSKILLSFICQYWNQFNDIELNKIKNSLSHMKCIPTSQGMKSPNESYIRSLNLSPDLPIITLYIPSLEKSNNQEEKQESIDYSVSIDFLRSIGCRTIFISTLTNTCHIESNISTNNSQILEHFIQDLLKQRKHMSDNDFHALKHNQSITGTTLKSNNEMKHKYKPSDLHFPSVAIRLQWNELPIIDWIDIDPHSQEYSFLRELGVREVPDLYQLLNRIDQEHQYGSKKISNYQLPKSLIFFAENFQEHYSKVWKKSDIEKFFLPSSTYYVNHSTKVILRTPEIIFQEPNPIFPCLLPDVLRYFSQYFNISLLGVEKHPSLSIAFNILMKKRNQLLTYQTAAIYFAYFNTLDGLNTTFIQNISNISFIPLSENNIYCKPSQVFIRSKSSTTDKISQDNNNNNVFDDEIARGLIDYIDYGDEANSFLLNIGVRHFPSAENLADLLIDRQKIYFKRNEDTSDQVLSAKVRFYTNCLMQLSIVSNTTQQLYVEPLHSRLINKPWCLAYQIPEGSNGIKYQEFKITKPSDIYLDDDNQYAIKLRPLCAPEEKQLIQLYKKFGAKWISDCVERTLINLGKKIITDRSKELHNRILHRLDMLFVNNRGEFPEQTDLKRLELLRKQLSVYETEDIQWQLKLQNKTITLNPIEYSSCALEHKETKVYLYIHKDISTLDYIDIATELMRFVCKKSVDTLVHSISDKLTSPLETLKRRGIPVDRLLKSPEQQPVKLLLQAEKTKSNIAHTVEINRIDHFGRYKSEDDAAINTMIRASRSYSQQEFNQQEHFINENNTSCECVPAANMIRYDKLLHEIPLYIDQNLKLTSFLIQQATHLAWLLSGLAKQVFNLPVETMHLFRDIDSARIAFNSNGALFFNLRYFEQVFFGDLKSYMKNSKLSSSSTPIVRTIINFYFMITCHELSHNIDLNHDLNFIKRFEKVSVRFMDAKDVFLSKFSFQ
;
A
#
# COMPACT_ATOMS: atom_id res chain seq x y z
N MET A 1 -16.86 -61.73 34.32
CA MET A 1 -15.85 -62.37 33.44
C MET A 1 -14.60 -61.49 33.21
N PHE A 2 -14.20 -60.65 34.16
CA PHE A 2 -13.04 -59.73 34.01
C PHE A 2 -12.01 -59.86 35.15
N PHE A 3 -12.15 -60.87 36.02
CA PHE A 3 -11.28 -61.10 37.18
C PHE A 3 -10.23 -62.20 36.96
N PHE A 4 -10.11 -62.76 35.76
CA PHE A 4 -9.20 -63.88 35.45
C PHE A 4 -8.04 -63.52 34.49
N ALA A 5 -7.78 -62.24 34.24
CA ALA A 5 -6.77 -61.80 33.27
C ALA A 5 -5.73 -60.85 33.89
N CYS A 6 -5.40 -61.01 35.18
CA CYS A 6 -4.41 -60.15 35.84
C CYS A 6 -2.95 -60.60 35.68
N ASP A 7 -2.68 -61.79 35.10
CA ASP A 7 -1.31 -62.24 34.80
C ASP A 7 -0.90 -62.06 33.32
N PHE A 8 -1.80 -61.53 32.47
CA PHE A 8 -1.52 -61.27 31.05
C PHE A 8 -1.21 -59.79 30.74
N LEU A 9 -1.10 -58.92 31.75
CA LEU A 9 -0.87 -57.48 31.61
C LEU A 9 0.60 -57.06 31.82
N LEU A 10 1.56 -57.93 31.50
CA LEU A 10 2.99 -57.58 31.42
C LEU A 10 3.47 -57.29 29.99
N ASP A 11 2.70 -57.67 28.98
CA ASP A 11 2.96 -57.30 27.60
C ASP A 11 1.85 -56.35 27.12
N GLY A 12 2.17 -55.06 27.04
CA GLY A 12 1.29 -54.05 26.49
C GLY A 12 0.79 -54.49 25.11
N PHE A 13 -0.51 -54.35 24.86
CA PHE A 13 -1.08 -54.57 23.54
C PHE A 13 -0.51 -53.53 22.57
N PHE A 14 0.55 -53.89 21.86
CA PHE A 14 1.18 -53.09 20.81
C PHE A 14 0.25 -53.02 19.59
N SER A 15 -0.05 -51.81 19.13
CA SER A 15 -0.45 -51.62 17.74
C SER A 15 0.80 -51.65 16.86
N SER A 16 0.66 -51.94 15.56
CA SER A 16 1.77 -52.16 14.61
C SER A 16 2.74 -50.97 14.44
N ASN A 17 2.50 -49.84 15.12
CA ASN A 17 3.32 -48.65 15.15
C ASN A 17 3.54 -48.22 16.62
N GLU A 18 4.42 -48.88 17.39
CA GLU A 18 5.01 -48.47 18.69
C GLU A 18 4.11 -47.84 19.80
N ASP A 19 2.79 -47.80 19.65
CA ASP A 19 1.86 -47.08 20.51
C ASP A 19 1.11 -48.06 21.43
N ILE A 20 1.16 -47.81 22.74
CA ILE A 20 0.49 -48.57 23.79
C ILE A 20 -1.01 -48.21 23.81
N LEU A 21 -1.91 -49.19 23.71
CA LEU A 21 -3.35 -48.95 23.77
C LEU A 21 -3.87 -48.92 25.22
N VAL A 22 -4.67 -47.91 25.57
CA VAL A 22 -5.28 -47.72 26.89
C VAL A 22 -6.82 -47.61 26.81
N PRO A 23 -7.56 -48.12 27.82
CA PRO A 23 -9.01 -48.03 27.88
C PRO A 23 -9.46 -46.61 28.28
N VAL A 24 -10.26 -45.99 27.42
CA VAL A 24 -10.80 -44.63 27.63
C VAL A 24 -12.29 -44.56 27.36
N LYS A 25 -12.95 -43.63 28.05
CA LYS A 25 -14.32 -43.22 27.79
C LYS A 25 -14.28 -41.98 26.88
N GLN A 26 -14.78 -42.10 25.65
CA GLN A 26 -14.70 -41.02 24.64
C GLN A 26 -15.66 -39.85 24.90
N SER A 27 -16.82 -40.13 25.50
CA SER A 27 -17.77 -39.10 25.92
C SER A 27 -18.54 -39.53 27.17
N PRO A 28 -19.16 -38.57 27.90
CA PRO A 28 -19.94 -38.88 29.09
C PRO A 28 -21.10 -39.86 28.85
N SER A 29 -21.68 -39.81 27.65
CA SER A 29 -22.80 -40.64 27.21
C SER A 29 -22.42 -42.05 26.73
N HIS A 30 -21.14 -42.32 26.45
CA HIS A 30 -20.69 -43.66 26.06
C HIS A 30 -20.66 -44.60 27.28
N THR A 31 -21.41 -45.69 27.22
CA THR A 31 -21.46 -46.72 28.26
C THR A 31 -20.31 -47.73 28.16
N TYR A 32 -19.67 -47.85 27.00
CA TYR A 32 -18.58 -48.80 26.74
C TYR A 32 -17.22 -48.08 26.67
N LEU A 33 -16.16 -48.76 27.12
CA LEU A 33 -14.77 -48.29 27.02
C LEU A 33 -14.20 -48.61 25.64
N SER A 34 -13.54 -47.64 25.02
CA SER A 34 -12.80 -47.81 23.77
C SER A 34 -11.30 -47.92 24.05
N LEU A 35 -10.56 -48.65 23.23
CA LEU A 35 -9.09 -48.71 23.28
C LEU A 35 -8.50 -47.68 22.30
N ILE A 36 -7.69 -46.76 22.81
CA ILE A 36 -7.01 -45.71 22.01
C ILE A 36 -5.52 -45.67 22.40
N SER A 37 -4.65 -45.19 21.50
CA SER A 37 -3.23 -44.94 21.80
C SER A 37 -3.06 -44.06 23.06
N SER A 38 -2.08 -44.39 23.91
CA SER A 38 -1.80 -43.69 25.17
C SER A 38 -1.45 -42.22 24.97
N THR A 39 -0.87 -41.87 23.82
CA THR A 39 -0.55 -40.48 23.43
C THR A 39 -1.80 -39.63 23.15
N GLN A 40 -2.95 -40.26 22.90
CA GLN A 40 -4.22 -39.59 22.60
C GLN A 40 -5.21 -39.64 23.78
N ALA A 41 -4.81 -40.24 24.90
CA ALA A 41 -5.62 -40.42 26.10
C ALA A 41 -5.14 -39.51 27.24
N PHE A 42 -6.05 -39.08 28.11
CA PHE A 42 -5.70 -38.29 29.30
C PHE A 42 -6.09 -39.00 30.60
N LEU A 43 -5.26 -38.85 31.63
CA LEU A 43 -5.60 -39.21 33.00
C LEU A 43 -6.48 -38.12 33.61
N THR A 44 -7.60 -38.51 34.23
CA THR A 44 -8.47 -37.61 34.97
C THR A 44 -8.01 -37.48 36.43
N ASN A 45 -8.07 -36.26 36.97
CA ASN A 45 -7.78 -35.96 38.37
C ASN A 45 -9.02 -36.06 39.27
N SER A 46 -10.24 -36.17 38.71
CA SER A 46 -11.49 -36.20 39.46
C SER A 46 -12.57 -37.03 38.78
N LYS A 47 -13.34 -37.77 39.59
CA LYS A 47 -14.48 -38.57 39.15
C LYS A 47 -15.56 -37.74 38.44
N HIS A 48 -15.70 -36.45 38.77
CA HIS A 48 -16.73 -35.61 38.18
C HIS A 48 -16.41 -35.19 36.73
N ILE A 49 -15.13 -35.12 36.34
CA ILE A 49 -14.73 -34.69 34.98
C ILE A 49 -15.19 -35.69 33.91
N GLU A 50 -15.21 -36.98 34.25
CA GLU A 50 -15.73 -38.05 33.37
C GLU A 50 -17.23 -37.93 33.05
N ALA A 51 -17.96 -37.19 33.88
CA ALA A 51 -19.41 -37.09 33.79
C ALA A 51 -19.87 -35.95 32.85
N PHE A 52 -18.98 -35.02 32.49
CA PHE A 52 -19.35 -33.87 31.64
C PHE A 52 -18.40 -33.59 30.48
N LEU A 53 -17.14 -34.03 30.50
CA LEU A 53 -16.14 -33.62 29.49
C LEU A 53 -16.04 -34.63 28.33
N PRO A 54 -16.22 -34.22 27.05
CA PRO A 54 -16.15 -35.12 25.89
C PRO A 54 -14.71 -35.26 25.36
N ILE A 55 -13.84 -35.87 26.16
CA ILE A 55 -12.44 -36.17 25.83
C ILE A 55 -12.19 -37.65 26.14
N PRO A 56 -11.34 -38.36 25.38
CA PRO A 56 -10.88 -39.70 25.75
C PRO A 56 -10.15 -39.69 27.11
N LEU A 57 -10.92 -39.92 28.17
CA LEU A 57 -10.44 -39.97 29.55
C LEU A 57 -10.35 -41.43 30.00
N VAL A 58 -9.22 -41.78 30.60
CA VAL A 58 -9.13 -43.03 31.37
C VAL A 58 -10.03 -42.89 32.59
N PRO A 59 -10.96 -43.82 32.84
CA PRO A 59 -11.82 -43.75 34.03
C PRO A 59 -10.99 -43.62 35.32
N PHE A 60 -11.40 -42.75 36.23
CA PHE A 60 -10.66 -42.39 37.45
C PHE A 60 -10.35 -43.60 38.33
N THR A 61 -11.23 -44.60 38.34
CA THR A 61 -11.00 -45.86 39.05
C THR A 61 -9.88 -46.70 38.43
N ILE A 62 -9.77 -46.69 37.10
CA ILE A 62 -8.75 -47.41 36.33
C ILE A 62 -7.41 -46.65 36.34
N GLY A 63 -7.45 -45.32 36.21
CA GLY A 63 -6.27 -44.45 36.20
C GLY A 63 -5.45 -44.44 37.49
N LYS A 64 -6.01 -44.96 38.60
CA LYS A 64 -5.28 -45.15 39.88
C LYS A 64 -4.40 -46.40 39.92
N HIS A 65 -4.49 -47.28 38.92
CA HIS A 65 -3.67 -48.49 38.87
C HIS A 65 -2.18 -48.15 38.64
N ASN A 66 -1.27 -48.91 39.24
CA ASN A 66 0.19 -48.67 39.15
C ASN A 66 0.69 -48.58 37.70
N PHE A 67 0.05 -49.29 36.78
CA PHE A 67 0.32 -49.22 35.34
C PHE A 67 0.29 -47.77 34.80
N PHE A 68 -0.75 -46.99 35.12
CA PHE A 68 -0.86 -45.61 34.64
C PHE A 68 0.10 -44.65 35.36
N LYS A 69 0.54 -45.00 36.56
CA LYS A 69 1.60 -44.26 37.26
C LYS A 69 2.94 -44.40 36.52
N VAL A 70 3.28 -45.61 36.06
CA VAL A 70 4.48 -45.88 35.24
C VAL A 70 4.38 -45.18 33.89
N LEU A 71 3.22 -45.24 33.21
CA LEU A 71 3.02 -44.51 31.95
C LEU A 71 3.20 -42.99 32.11
N LYS A 72 2.77 -42.43 33.24
CA LYS A 72 2.96 -41.01 33.57
C LYS A 72 4.43 -40.67 33.84
N GLU A 73 5.16 -41.52 34.57
CA GLU A 73 6.60 -41.34 34.84
C GLU A 73 7.44 -41.38 33.55
N HIS A 74 7.03 -42.18 32.56
CA HIS A 74 7.67 -42.25 31.24
C HIS A 74 7.13 -41.24 30.21
N GLN A 75 6.22 -40.33 30.59
CA GLN A 75 5.59 -39.35 29.69
C GLN A 75 4.81 -39.96 28.51
N TRP A 76 4.31 -41.19 28.65
CA TRP A 76 3.51 -41.88 27.62
C TRP A 76 2.01 -41.64 27.74
N ILE A 77 1.56 -41.04 28.84
CA ILE A 77 0.20 -40.53 29.05
C ILE A 77 0.26 -39.28 29.93
N GLU A 78 -0.48 -38.24 29.55
CA GLU A 78 -0.53 -36.98 30.28
C GLU A 78 -1.74 -36.90 31.22
N GLU A 79 -1.58 -36.19 32.33
CA GLU A 79 -2.72 -35.81 33.18
C GLU A 79 -3.38 -34.56 32.57
N ILE A 80 -4.71 -34.49 32.63
CA ILE A 80 -5.43 -33.40 31.98
C ILE A 80 -5.13 -32.03 32.64
N ASP A 81 -4.60 -31.11 31.83
CA ASP A 81 -4.28 -29.76 32.29
C ASP A 81 -5.51 -28.84 32.42
N ASN A 82 -5.43 -27.89 33.36
CA ASN A 82 -6.45 -26.88 33.61
C ASN A 82 -6.80 -26.01 32.39
N GLU A 83 -5.83 -25.69 31.52
CA GLU A 83 -6.06 -24.93 30.29
C GLU A 83 -6.72 -25.80 29.19
N THR A 84 -6.40 -27.09 29.13
CA THR A 84 -7.05 -28.06 28.25
C THR A 84 -8.53 -28.25 28.62
N ILE A 85 -8.82 -28.33 29.93
CA ILE A 85 -10.20 -28.35 30.46
C ILE A 85 -10.94 -27.06 30.03
N LEU A 86 -10.35 -25.89 30.25
CA LEU A 86 -10.94 -24.60 29.87
C LEU A 86 -11.23 -24.50 28.37
N PHE A 87 -10.29 -24.93 27.52
CA PHE A 87 -10.45 -24.91 26.07
C PHE A 87 -11.62 -25.80 25.63
N LYS A 88 -11.75 -26.98 26.24
CA LYS A 88 -12.80 -27.94 25.89
C LYS A 88 -14.18 -27.53 26.41
N ILE A 89 -14.25 -26.97 27.62
CA ILE A 89 -15.48 -26.37 28.17
C ILE A 89 -16.02 -25.27 27.23
N HIS A 90 -15.15 -24.44 26.65
CA HIS A 90 -15.54 -23.40 25.71
C HIS A 90 -16.14 -23.97 24.40
N GLN A 91 -15.70 -25.15 23.97
CA GLN A 91 -16.18 -25.80 22.74
C GLN A 91 -17.48 -26.61 22.94
N SER A 92 -17.78 -27.01 24.18
CA SER A 92 -18.91 -27.90 24.49
C SER A 92 -20.17 -27.15 24.93
N ILE A 93 -21.33 -27.71 24.57
CA ILE A 93 -22.66 -27.27 25.05
C ILE A 93 -23.19 -28.34 26.00
N PHE A 94 -23.34 -28.00 27.28
CA PHE A 94 -23.75 -28.93 28.33
C PHE A 94 -25.27 -29.09 28.42
N LEU A 95 -25.73 -30.33 28.63
CA LEU A 95 -27.11 -30.66 29.02
C LEU A 95 -27.32 -30.53 30.54
N LEU A 96 -28.58 -30.53 31.00
CA LEU A 96 -28.95 -30.38 32.43
C LEU A 96 -28.08 -31.22 33.38
N ASN A 97 -27.98 -32.53 33.13
CA ASN A 97 -27.24 -33.43 34.02
C ASN A 97 -25.72 -33.20 33.97
N GLU A 98 -25.17 -32.94 32.78
CA GLU A 98 -23.74 -32.67 32.59
C GLU A 98 -23.36 -31.34 33.25
N PHE A 99 -24.25 -30.36 33.18
CA PHE A 99 -24.07 -29.05 33.78
C PHE A 99 -24.13 -29.10 35.31
N ILE A 100 -25.05 -29.88 35.90
CA ILE A 100 -25.12 -30.10 37.34
C ILE A 100 -23.81 -30.74 37.85
N GLU A 101 -23.29 -31.76 37.15
CA GLU A 101 -22.02 -32.41 37.51
C GLU A 101 -20.82 -31.47 37.38
N LEU A 102 -20.80 -30.61 36.36
CA LEU A 102 -19.80 -29.55 36.22
C LEU A 102 -19.85 -28.56 37.40
N LEU A 103 -21.05 -28.13 37.82
CA LEU A 103 -21.19 -27.24 38.97
C LEU A 103 -20.77 -27.93 40.29
N HIS A 104 -21.07 -29.22 40.45
CA HIS A 104 -20.57 -29.99 41.60
C HIS A 104 -19.04 -30.14 41.60
N TRP A 105 -18.43 -30.33 40.43
CA TRP A 105 -16.97 -30.34 40.29
C TRP A 105 -16.36 -28.98 40.71
N LEU A 106 -16.91 -27.87 40.21
CA LEU A 106 -16.47 -26.52 40.61
C LEU A 106 -16.60 -26.27 42.12
N CYS A 107 -17.61 -26.85 42.77
CA CYS A 107 -17.79 -26.74 44.23
C CYS A 107 -16.77 -27.57 45.03
N LYS A 108 -16.23 -28.66 44.44
CA LYS A 108 -15.31 -29.62 45.08
C LYS A 108 -13.84 -29.44 44.70
N TYR A 109 -13.52 -28.60 43.71
CA TYR A 109 -12.15 -28.33 43.28
C TYR A 109 -11.31 -27.80 44.47
N ASP A 110 -10.18 -28.46 44.75
CA ASP A 110 -9.42 -28.31 46.00
C ASP A 110 -8.82 -26.91 46.20
N ILE A 111 -8.76 -26.53 47.47
CA ILE A 111 -8.74 -25.15 48.01
C ILE A 111 -7.31 -24.58 48.16
N ASP A 112 -6.27 -25.38 47.92
CA ASP A 112 -4.89 -25.00 48.28
C ASP A 112 -4.32 -23.86 47.42
N ASN A 113 -4.86 -23.65 46.21
CA ASN A 113 -4.58 -22.47 45.39
C ASN A 113 -5.86 -21.64 45.27
N ASN A 114 -5.86 -20.45 45.87
CA ASN A 114 -6.94 -19.46 45.93
C ASN A 114 -7.38 -18.88 44.56
N ASP A 115 -7.46 -19.70 43.51
CA ASP A 115 -7.82 -19.28 42.15
C ASP A 115 -9.35 -19.19 41.96
N LYS A 116 -9.98 -18.29 42.73
CA LYS A 116 -11.30 -17.75 42.38
C LYS A 116 -11.31 -17.17 40.96
N SER A 117 -10.15 -16.73 40.48
CA SER A 117 -9.87 -16.33 39.10
C SER A 117 -10.18 -17.47 38.10
N TYR A 118 -9.79 -18.71 38.39
CA TYR A 118 -10.00 -19.86 37.51
C TYR A 118 -11.48 -20.22 37.43
N ILE A 119 -12.19 -20.30 38.57
CA ILE A 119 -13.64 -20.55 38.59
C ILE A 119 -14.39 -19.49 37.78
N LYS A 120 -14.02 -18.20 37.90
CA LYS A 120 -14.60 -17.13 37.07
C LYS A 120 -14.29 -17.31 35.58
N ARG A 121 -13.06 -17.68 35.22
CA ARG A 121 -12.65 -17.98 33.83
C ARG A 121 -13.39 -19.19 33.24
N VAL A 122 -13.72 -20.19 34.07
CA VAL A 122 -14.53 -21.34 33.65
C VAL A 122 -15.97 -20.89 33.44
N LEU A 123 -16.60 -20.25 34.43
CA LEU A 123 -18.00 -19.80 34.37
C LEU A 123 -18.28 -18.89 33.17
N SER A 124 -17.36 -17.98 32.82
CA SER A 124 -17.51 -17.09 31.67
C SER A 124 -17.53 -17.81 30.32
N LYS A 125 -17.09 -19.07 30.24
CA LYS A 125 -16.95 -19.83 28.98
C LYS A 125 -18.02 -20.93 28.81
N ILE A 126 -18.87 -21.17 29.81
CA ILE A 126 -19.85 -22.27 29.77
C ILE A 126 -21.08 -21.89 28.94
N HIS A 127 -21.47 -22.81 28.05
CA HIS A 127 -22.71 -22.79 27.29
C HIS A 127 -23.62 -23.95 27.75
N TYR A 128 -24.85 -23.64 28.13
CA TYR A 128 -25.80 -24.58 28.74
C TYR A 128 -27.13 -24.64 27.97
N ARG A 129 -27.77 -25.81 27.91
CA ARG A 129 -29.15 -25.98 27.44
C ARG A 129 -29.90 -27.00 28.31
N GLU A 130 -31.16 -26.73 28.65
CA GLU A 130 -31.96 -27.66 29.47
C GLU A 130 -32.33 -28.94 28.71
N THR A 131 -32.78 -28.78 27.48
CA THR A 131 -33.10 -29.87 26.53
C THR A 131 -32.46 -29.59 25.17
N HIS A 132 -32.37 -30.61 24.30
CA HIS A 132 -31.81 -30.43 22.95
C HIS A 132 -32.54 -29.36 22.11
N GLN A 133 -33.80 -29.06 22.43
CA GLN A 133 -34.64 -28.06 21.75
C GLN A 133 -34.67 -26.69 22.46
N SER A 134 -34.10 -26.58 23.66
CA SER A 134 -34.07 -25.32 24.44
C SER A 134 -32.98 -24.36 23.95
N CYS A 135 -33.19 -23.05 24.19
CA CYS A 135 -32.22 -22.02 23.87
C CYS A 135 -30.92 -22.18 24.68
N ILE A 136 -29.79 -21.85 24.06
CA ILE A 136 -28.47 -21.90 24.71
C ILE A 136 -28.31 -20.69 25.64
N ILE A 137 -28.04 -20.95 26.91
CA ILE A 137 -27.80 -19.97 27.96
C ILE A 137 -26.29 -19.84 28.20
N LYS A 138 -25.79 -18.61 28.26
CA LYS A 138 -24.40 -18.28 28.58
C LYS A 138 -24.28 -17.85 30.04
N LEU A 139 -23.36 -18.45 30.78
CA LEU A 139 -23.19 -18.20 32.22
C LEU A 139 -22.40 -16.93 32.56
N GLU A 140 -21.78 -16.27 31.58
CA GLU A 140 -21.03 -15.02 31.75
C GLU A 140 -21.85 -13.91 32.45
N ASN A 141 -23.18 -13.92 32.25
CA ASN A 141 -24.08 -12.90 32.75
C ASN A 141 -24.82 -13.31 34.04
N ILE A 142 -24.66 -14.54 34.53
CA ILE A 142 -25.44 -15.04 35.66
C ILE A 142 -24.84 -14.53 36.97
N THR A 143 -25.63 -13.73 37.67
CA THR A 143 -25.25 -13.05 38.92
C THR A 143 -26.20 -13.39 40.08
N PHE A 144 -27.40 -13.85 39.73
CA PHE A 144 -28.45 -14.17 40.69
C PHE A 144 -28.92 -15.62 40.57
N TYR A 145 -29.55 -16.15 41.62
CA TYR A 145 -30.33 -17.39 41.57
C TYR A 145 -31.78 -17.14 42.01
N HIS A 146 -32.70 -17.88 41.40
CA HIS A 146 -34.14 -17.71 41.62
C HIS A 146 -34.60 -18.37 42.92
N THR A 147 -35.37 -17.63 43.73
CA THR A 147 -35.93 -18.10 45.01
C THR A 147 -37.45 -17.90 45.13
N LEU A 148 -38.06 -17.14 44.22
CA LEU A 148 -39.48 -16.79 44.26
C LEU A 148 -40.32 -17.88 43.56
N ASN A 149 -41.57 -18.09 43.96
CA ASN A 149 -42.40 -19.15 43.40
C ASN A 149 -43.25 -18.63 42.22
N ILE A 150 -42.63 -17.98 41.24
CA ILE A 150 -43.29 -17.44 40.04
C ILE A 150 -43.18 -18.49 38.93
N CYS A 151 -44.03 -19.51 38.96
CA CYS A 151 -43.91 -20.69 38.09
C CYS A 151 -44.22 -20.45 36.60
N SER A 152 -44.69 -19.25 36.21
CA SER A 152 -45.29 -18.98 34.89
C SER A 152 -44.64 -17.87 34.07
N LEU A 153 -43.65 -17.12 34.61
CA LEU A 153 -43.01 -16.00 33.90
C LEU A 153 -41.60 -16.37 33.43
N PRO A 154 -41.16 -15.88 32.26
CA PRO A 154 -39.80 -16.10 31.79
C PRO A 154 -38.81 -15.36 32.70
N LEU A 155 -37.73 -16.07 33.05
CA LEU A 155 -36.69 -15.56 33.92
C LEU A 155 -35.65 -14.75 33.14
N PRO A 156 -35.05 -13.72 33.76
CA PRO A 156 -33.91 -13.02 33.19
C PRO A 156 -32.72 -13.95 32.88
N SER A 157 -31.98 -13.66 31.81
CA SER A 157 -30.79 -14.43 31.41
C SER A 157 -29.63 -14.37 32.41
N ASN A 158 -29.70 -13.46 33.39
CA ASN A 158 -28.74 -13.31 34.48
C ASN A 158 -29.14 -14.06 35.77
N VAL A 159 -30.21 -14.87 35.72
CA VAL A 159 -30.73 -15.62 36.89
C VAL A 159 -30.63 -17.12 36.64
N LEU A 160 -29.98 -17.83 37.57
CA LEU A 160 -29.98 -19.29 37.60
C LEU A 160 -31.38 -19.80 37.99
N PRO A 161 -32.03 -20.63 37.15
CA PRO A 161 -33.36 -21.14 37.43
C PRO A 161 -33.39 -22.04 38.68
N SER A 162 -34.54 -22.11 39.35
CA SER A 162 -34.69 -22.80 40.64
C SER A 162 -34.52 -24.32 40.54
N ASN A 163 -34.81 -24.91 39.37
CA ASN A 163 -34.58 -26.34 39.09
C ASN A 163 -33.09 -26.73 39.20
N ILE A 164 -32.16 -25.85 38.79
CA ILE A 164 -30.70 -26.09 38.86
C ILE A 164 -30.17 -25.63 40.22
N ALA A 165 -30.58 -24.46 40.69
CA ALA A 165 -30.16 -23.91 41.98
C ALA A 165 -30.53 -24.84 43.15
N GLY A 166 -31.63 -25.60 43.03
CA GLY A 166 -32.05 -26.58 44.03
C GLY A 166 -31.11 -27.77 44.22
N HIS A 167 -30.29 -28.12 43.22
CA HIS A 167 -29.32 -29.21 43.32
C HIS A 167 -28.02 -28.83 44.04
N ILE A 168 -27.81 -27.54 44.33
CA ILE A 168 -26.60 -27.03 44.97
C ILE A 168 -26.98 -26.37 46.30
N SER A 169 -26.25 -26.68 47.37
CA SER A 169 -26.45 -26.04 48.67
C SER A 169 -26.26 -24.52 48.59
N ARG A 170 -27.08 -23.74 49.32
CA ARG A 170 -27.04 -22.27 49.35
C ARG A 170 -25.65 -21.70 49.67
N GLU A 171 -24.93 -22.34 50.59
CA GLU A 171 -23.57 -21.96 50.96
C GLU A 171 -22.60 -22.04 49.79
N ASN A 172 -22.66 -23.11 48.98
CA ASN A 172 -21.83 -23.27 47.78
C ASN A 172 -22.21 -22.28 46.67
N LEU A 173 -23.51 -22.00 46.46
CA LEU A 173 -23.95 -20.98 45.49
C LEU A 173 -23.38 -19.59 45.83
N GLN A 174 -23.43 -19.20 47.10
CA GLN A 174 -22.99 -17.87 47.55
C GLN A 174 -21.46 -17.77 47.69
N THR A 175 -20.80 -18.77 48.29
CA THR A 175 -19.37 -18.68 48.61
C THR A 175 -18.45 -19.17 47.48
N ARG A 176 -18.85 -20.22 46.76
CA ARG A 176 -18.03 -20.82 45.69
C ARG A 176 -18.33 -20.21 44.32
N LEU A 177 -19.62 -20.04 44.00
CA LEU A 177 -20.06 -19.54 42.70
C LEU A 177 -20.34 -18.02 42.68
N SER A 178 -20.28 -17.34 43.83
CA SER A 178 -20.51 -15.89 43.97
C SER A 178 -21.90 -15.42 43.49
N LEU A 179 -22.93 -16.27 43.57
CA LEU A 179 -24.30 -15.95 43.16
C LEU A 179 -25.12 -15.44 44.34
N SER A 180 -25.92 -14.38 44.12
CA SER A 180 -26.82 -13.81 45.12
C SER A 180 -28.29 -14.15 44.87
N ALA A 181 -29.15 -14.10 45.87
CA ALA A 181 -30.58 -14.31 45.66
C ALA A 181 -31.18 -13.07 44.95
N ILE A 182 -31.99 -13.26 43.91
CA ILE A 182 -32.62 -12.12 43.21
C ILE A 182 -33.63 -11.41 44.13
N SER A 183 -33.58 -10.07 44.16
CA SER A 183 -34.58 -9.26 44.87
C SER A 183 -35.81 -9.03 43.99
N PRO A 184 -37.02 -8.90 44.57
CA PRO A 184 -38.24 -8.54 43.81
C PRO A 184 -38.10 -7.23 43.03
N LYS A 185 -37.30 -6.28 43.55
CA LYS A 185 -37.00 -5.00 42.89
C LYS A 185 -36.32 -5.18 41.54
N ASN A 186 -35.31 -6.06 41.47
CA ASN A 186 -34.57 -6.32 40.23
C ASN A 186 -35.45 -6.98 39.16
N LEU A 187 -36.48 -7.74 39.55
CA LEU A 187 -37.44 -8.34 38.61
C LEU A 187 -38.43 -7.30 38.05
N VAL A 188 -38.94 -6.40 38.90
CA VAL A 188 -39.85 -5.33 38.47
C VAL A 188 -39.17 -4.35 37.51
N GLU A 189 -37.87 -4.10 37.65
CA GLU A 189 -37.09 -3.32 36.67
C GLU A 189 -36.82 -4.08 35.36
N TYR A 190 -36.80 -5.41 35.38
CA TYR A 190 -36.46 -6.22 34.22
C TYR A 190 -37.60 -6.30 33.18
N TYR A 191 -38.83 -6.60 33.63
CA TYR A 191 -39.97 -6.82 32.73
C TYR A 191 -40.37 -5.63 31.85
N PRO A 192 -40.36 -4.35 32.31
CA PRO A 192 -40.74 -3.21 31.48
C PRO A 192 -39.65 -2.74 30.49
N ASN A 193 -38.48 -3.41 30.44
CA ASN A 193 -37.43 -3.10 29.45
C ASN A 193 -37.82 -3.53 28.03
N GLU A 194 -37.29 -2.83 27.01
CA GLU A 194 -37.65 -2.97 25.59
C GLU A 194 -37.69 -4.42 25.08
N ASN A 195 -36.78 -5.27 25.54
CA ASN A 195 -36.66 -6.65 25.07
C ASN A 195 -37.79 -7.58 25.55
N GLN A 196 -38.55 -7.20 26.58
CA GLN A 196 -39.58 -8.05 27.21
C GLN A 196 -41.00 -7.48 27.06
N GLN A 197 -41.15 -6.37 26.32
CA GLN A 197 -42.44 -5.70 26.09
C GLN A 197 -43.49 -6.60 25.44
N GLN A 198 -43.06 -7.60 24.66
CA GLN A 198 -43.94 -8.57 24.02
C GLN A 198 -44.74 -9.41 25.03
N LEU A 199 -44.24 -9.60 26.26
CA LEU A 199 -44.94 -10.34 27.31
C LEU A 199 -46.21 -9.63 27.78
N PHE A 200 -46.27 -8.31 27.64
CA PHE A 200 -47.45 -7.52 28.00
C PHE A 200 -48.54 -7.56 26.94
N HIS A 201 -48.31 -8.12 25.74
CA HIS A 201 -49.34 -8.23 24.70
C HIS A 201 -50.34 -9.36 24.94
N ASN A 202 -49.98 -10.36 25.75
CA ASN A 202 -50.89 -11.43 26.12
C ASN A 202 -51.66 -11.00 27.39
N GLU A 203 -52.99 -11.14 27.35
CA GLU A 203 -53.90 -10.64 28.38
C GLU A 203 -53.63 -11.29 29.75
N ASN A 204 -53.37 -12.60 29.78
CA ASN A 204 -53.16 -13.34 31.03
C ASN A 204 -51.82 -13.00 31.68
N THR A 205 -50.75 -12.90 30.88
CA THR A 205 -49.42 -12.51 31.38
C THR A 205 -49.39 -11.06 31.82
N SER A 206 -50.11 -10.17 31.13
CA SER A 206 -50.21 -8.76 31.52
C SER A 206 -50.95 -8.57 32.86
N LYS A 207 -52.04 -9.33 33.09
CA LYS A 207 -52.75 -9.34 34.40
C LYS A 207 -51.82 -9.74 35.55
N ILE A 208 -51.01 -10.79 35.36
CA ILE A 208 -50.03 -11.27 36.35
C ILE A 208 -48.92 -10.23 36.57
N LEU A 209 -48.40 -9.62 35.51
CA LEU A 209 -47.32 -8.64 35.61
C LEU A 209 -47.78 -7.33 36.25
N LEU A 210 -48.95 -6.81 35.87
CA LEU A 210 -49.48 -5.56 36.43
C LEU A 210 -49.85 -5.70 37.91
N SER A 211 -50.40 -6.85 38.32
CA SER A 211 -50.66 -7.14 39.74
C SER A 211 -49.37 -7.33 40.54
N PHE A 212 -48.36 -8.02 39.99
CA PHE A 212 -47.04 -8.14 40.61
C PHE A 212 -46.38 -6.77 40.79
N ILE A 213 -46.37 -5.92 39.77
CA ILE A 213 -45.82 -4.56 39.86
C ILE A 213 -46.61 -3.72 40.88
N CYS A 214 -47.95 -3.85 40.90
CA CYS A 214 -48.80 -3.15 41.87
C CYS A 214 -48.51 -3.57 43.32
N GLN A 215 -48.22 -4.85 43.59
CA GLN A 215 -47.92 -5.36 44.93
C GLN A 215 -46.63 -4.74 45.51
N TYR A 216 -45.63 -4.50 44.67
CA TYR A 216 -44.34 -3.95 45.09
C TYR A 216 -44.22 -2.43 44.82
N TRP A 217 -45.26 -1.78 44.29
CA TRP A 217 -45.24 -0.37 43.87
C TRP A 217 -44.80 0.59 44.99
N ASN A 218 -45.26 0.35 46.21
CA ASN A 218 -44.96 1.21 47.37
C ASN A 218 -43.53 1.02 47.93
N GLN A 219 -42.72 0.11 47.38
CA GLN A 219 -41.35 -0.17 47.84
C GLN A 219 -40.26 0.54 47.03
N PHE A 220 -40.62 1.25 45.96
CA PHE A 220 -39.72 1.95 45.05
C PHE A 220 -39.60 3.45 45.39
N ASN A 221 -38.48 4.05 45.05
CA ASN A 221 -38.26 5.50 45.18
C ASN A 221 -38.92 6.28 44.03
N ASP A 222 -39.19 7.58 44.21
CA ASP A 222 -39.83 8.42 43.18
C ASP A 222 -39.10 8.40 41.82
N ILE A 223 -37.77 8.32 41.82
CA ILE A 223 -36.95 8.26 40.60
C ILE A 223 -37.16 6.93 39.86
N GLU A 224 -37.23 5.82 40.59
CA GLU A 224 -37.45 4.48 40.05
C GLU A 224 -38.89 4.34 39.54
N LEU A 225 -39.85 4.85 40.30
CA LEU A 225 -41.26 4.93 39.91
C LEU A 225 -41.44 5.73 38.62
N ASN A 226 -40.75 6.85 38.46
CA ASN A 226 -40.82 7.64 37.21
C ASN A 226 -40.26 6.89 36.00
N LYS A 227 -39.20 6.09 36.17
CA LYS A 227 -38.70 5.21 35.10
C LYS A 227 -39.74 4.17 34.70
N ILE A 228 -40.32 3.47 35.68
CA ILE A 228 -41.34 2.45 35.43
C ILE A 228 -42.59 3.06 34.79
N LYS A 229 -43.03 4.24 35.25
CA LYS A 229 -44.15 5.00 34.66
C LYS A 229 -43.90 5.35 33.20
N ASN A 230 -42.72 5.87 32.87
CA ASN A 230 -42.36 6.22 31.50
C ASN A 230 -42.32 4.98 30.59
N SER A 231 -41.84 3.85 31.09
CA SER A 231 -41.86 2.60 30.33
C SER A 231 -43.28 2.09 30.09
N LEU A 232 -44.14 2.10 31.12
CA LEU A 232 -45.50 1.56 31.00
C LEU A 232 -46.46 2.47 30.21
N SER A 233 -46.30 3.80 30.27
CA SER A 233 -47.23 4.78 29.66
C SER A 233 -47.36 4.65 28.13
N HIS A 234 -46.29 4.22 27.46
CA HIS A 234 -46.23 4.06 26.01
C HIS A 234 -46.53 2.62 25.54
N MET A 235 -46.57 1.66 26.46
CA MET A 235 -46.75 0.23 26.14
C MET A 235 -48.23 -0.17 26.10
N LYS A 236 -48.63 -1.02 25.15
CA LYS A 236 -49.96 -1.66 25.11
C LYS A 236 -50.08 -2.76 26.16
N CYS A 237 -50.09 -2.35 27.43
CA CYS A 237 -50.09 -3.25 28.58
C CYS A 237 -51.47 -3.40 29.24
N ILE A 238 -52.45 -2.54 28.93
CA ILE A 238 -53.74 -2.58 29.63
C ILE A 238 -54.76 -3.38 28.82
N PRO A 239 -55.36 -4.44 29.41
CA PRO A 239 -56.46 -5.14 28.76
C PRO A 239 -57.74 -4.29 28.84
N THR A 240 -58.37 -4.09 27.69
CA THR A 240 -59.61 -3.29 27.55
C THR A 240 -60.66 -4.04 26.72
N SER A 241 -61.90 -3.52 26.70
CA SER A 241 -63.00 -4.00 25.85
C SER A 241 -62.67 -4.07 24.36
N GLN A 242 -61.67 -3.31 23.89
CA GLN A 242 -61.18 -3.29 22.51
C GLN A 242 -59.79 -3.94 22.36
N GLY A 243 -59.46 -4.88 23.24
CA GLY A 243 -58.16 -5.54 23.27
C GLY A 243 -57.09 -4.76 24.04
N MET A 244 -55.82 -5.10 23.84
CA MET A 244 -54.70 -4.50 24.58
C MET A 244 -54.41 -3.08 24.09
N LYS A 245 -54.53 -2.09 24.99
CA LYS A 245 -54.33 -0.66 24.70
C LYS A 245 -53.28 -0.06 25.63
N SER A 246 -52.77 1.12 25.25
CA SER A 246 -51.83 1.86 26.08
C SER A 246 -52.57 2.54 27.25
N PRO A 247 -51.89 2.84 28.37
CA PRO A 247 -52.50 3.58 29.47
C PRO A 247 -53.19 4.87 29.04
N ASN A 248 -52.55 5.66 28.18
CA ASN A 248 -53.10 6.92 27.67
C ASN A 248 -54.37 6.74 26.82
N GLU A 249 -54.54 5.60 26.18
CA GLU A 249 -55.72 5.29 25.38
C GLU A 249 -56.84 4.65 26.20
N SER A 250 -56.56 4.19 27.41
CA SER A 250 -57.47 3.37 28.22
C SER A 250 -58.26 4.22 29.21
N TYR A 251 -59.57 3.93 29.31
CA TYR A 251 -60.48 4.65 30.18
C TYR A 251 -60.86 3.84 31.42
N ILE A 252 -60.73 4.45 32.60
CA ILE A 252 -61.22 3.89 33.86
C ILE A 252 -62.75 3.92 33.84
N ARG A 253 -63.39 2.80 34.16
CA ARG A 253 -64.85 2.65 34.12
C ARG A 253 -65.56 3.69 35.02
N SER A 254 -66.32 4.60 34.41
CA SER A 254 -67.22 5.55 35.08
C SER A 254 -68.63 5.47 34.49
N LEU A 255 -69.66 5.89 35.23
CA LEU A 255 -71.06 5.56 34.98
C LEU A 255 -71.66 6.02 33.62
N ASN A 256 -70.96 6.85 32.82
CA ASN A 256 -71.47 7.44 31.56
C ASN A 256 -70.44 7.44 30.41
N LEU A 257 -69.76 6.33 30.13
CA LEU A 257 -68.85 6.21 28.97
C LEU A 257 -69.55 5.49 27.80
N SER A 258 -69.32 5.96 26.57
CA SER A 258 -69.86 5.31 25.36
C SER A 258 -69.21 3.92 25.15
N PRO A 259 -69.96 2.95 24.58
CA PRO A 259 -69.45 1.59 24.31
C PRO A 259 -68.30 1.57 23.28
N ASP A 260 -68.11 2.67 22.54
CA ASP A 260 -67.07 2.83 21.51
C ASP A 260 -65.68 3.18 22.09
N LEU A 261 -65.55 3.31 23.42
CA LEU A 261 -64.29 3.60 24.10
C LEU A 261 -63.63 2.32 24.66
N PRO A 262 -62.28 2.23 24.66
CA PRO A 262 -61.54 1.12 25.26
C PRO A 262 -61.58 1.20 26.80
N ILE A 263 -62.51 0.45 27.40
CA ILE A 263 -62.74 0.40 28.85
C ILE A 263 -61.89 -0.71 29.47
N ILE A 264 -61.18 -0.41 30.57
CA ILE A 264 -60.30 -1.36 31.28
C ILE A 264 -61.08 -2.57 31.81
N THR A 265 -60.56 -3.78 31.57
CA THR A 265 -61.16 -5.08 32.01
C THR A 265 -60.47 -5.70 33.24
N LEU A 266 -59.45 -5.04 33.80
CA LEU A 266 -58.76 -5.46 35.02
C LEU A 266 -59.70 -5.43 36.25
N TYR A 267 -59.49 -6.34 37.19
CA TYR A 267 -60.20 -6.33 38.47
C TYR A 267 -59.70 -5.19 39.37
N ILE A 268 -60.60 -4.25 39.68
CA ILE A 268 -60.33 -3.07 40.52
C ILE A 268 -61.23 -3.13 41.77
N PRO A 269 -60.68 -3.41 42.97
CA PRO A 269 -61.47 -3.65 44.18
C PRO A 269 -62.41 -2.50 44.59
N SER A 270 -62.09 -1.26 44.22
CA SER A 270 -62.84 -0.05 44.64
C SER A 270 -64.09 0.25 43.82
N LEU A 271 -64.32 -0.44 42.69
CA LEU A 271 -65.42 -0.14 41.75
C LEU A 271 -66.55 -1.19 41.75
N GLU A 272 -66.41 -2.32 42.45
CA GLU A 272 -67.41 -3.38 42.46
C GLU A 272 -68.15 -3.47 43.80
N LYS A 273 -69.46 -3.21 43.76
CA LYS A 273 -70.41 -3.56 44.82
C LYS A 273 -71.41 -4.59 44.27
N SER A 274 -71.09 -5.89 44.26
CA SER A 274 -72.08 -6.95 44.01
C SER A 274 -71.64 -8.37 44.46
N ASN A 275 -72.62 -9.25 44.66
CA ASN A 275 -72.66 -10.34 45.66
C ASN A 275 -72.25 -11.77 45.18
N ASN A 276 -71.59 -11.99 44.05
CA ASN A 276 -71.36 -13.37 43.56
C ASN A 276 -70.09 -14.00 44.17
N GLN A 277 -70.16 -15.20 44.74
CA GLN A 277 -69.07 -15.82 45.53
C GLN A 277 -68.19 -16.84 44.77
N GLU A 278 -68.54 -17.28 43.56
CA GLU A 278 -67.85 -18.40 42.89
C GLU A 278 -66.80 -17.97 41.83
N GLU A 279 -66.92 -16.78 41.21
CA GLU A 279 -65.86 -16.20 40.36
C GLU A 279 -64.73 -15.50 41.15
N LYS A 280 -64.81 -15.54 42.49
CA LYS A 280 -63.95 -14.76 43.38
C LYS A 280 -62.53 -15.32 43.56
N GLN A 281 -62.30 -16.63 43.40
CA GLN A 281 -61.01 -17.19 43.80
C GLN A 281 -59.87 -16.99 42.78
N GLU A 282 -60.14 -16.98 41.46
CA GLU A 282 -59.10 -16.72 40.45
C GLU A 282 -58.87 -15.21 40.18
N SER A 283 -59.84 -14.35 40.52
CA SER A 283 -59.80 -12.90 40.26
C SER A 283 -59.22 -12.06 41.41
N ILE A 284 -59.24 -12.56 42.64
CA ILE A 284 -58.66 -11.90 43.82
C ILE A 284 -57.12 -11.91 43.80
N ASP A 285 -56.51 -12.96 43.24
CA ASP A 285 -55.04 -13.12 43.21
C ASP A 285 -54.32 -12.07 42.35
N TYR A 286 -55.02 -11.41 41.42
CA TYR A 286 -54.45 -10.45 40.46
C TYR A 286 -55.10 -9.05 40.54
N SER A 287 -55.31 -8.53 41.75
CA SER A 287 -55.89 -7.19 41.96
C SER A 287 -54.94 -6.04 41.61
N VAL A 288 -55.49 -4.93 41.07
CA VAL A 288 -54.75 -3.71 40.74
C VAL A 288 -55.46 -2.47 41.32
N SER A 289 -54.70 -1.56 41.93
CA SER A 289 -55.24 -0.35 42.57
C SER A 289 -55.58 0.78 41.58
N ILE A 290 -56.59 1.60 41.90
CA ILE A 290 -57.00 2.73 41.05
C ILE A 290 -55.96 3.86 41.02
N ASP A 291 -55.24 4.05 42.13
CA ASP A 291 -54.18 5.05 42.25
C ASP A 291 -52.98 4.69 41.37
N PHE A 292 -52.64 3.40 41.27
CA PHE A 292 -51.63 2.90 40.35
C PHE A 292 -52.01 3.17 38.89
N LEU A 293 -53.24 2.84 38.47
CA LEU A 293 -53.72 3.07 37.09
C LEU A 293 -53.71 4.57 36.72
N ARG A 294 -54.12 5.45 37.63
CA ARG A 294 -54.03 6.91 37.43
C ARG A 294 -52.57 7.36 37.31
N SER A 295 -51.69 6.81 38.14
CA SER A 295 -50.27 7.19 38.14
C SER A 295 -49.52 6.79 36.86
N ILE A 296 -50.03 5.82 36.11
CA ILE A 296 -49.46 5.34 34.84
C ILE A 296 -50.04 6.07 33.62
N GLY A 297 -51.13 6.83 33.79
CA GLY A 297 -51.70 7.70 32.74
C GLY A 297 -53.08 7.29 32.20
N CYS A 298 -53.81 6.39 32.87
CA CYS A 298 -55.18 6.04 32.47
C CYS A 298 -56.12 7.24 32.59
N ARG A 299 -56.94 7.48 31.55
CA ARG A 299 -57.77 8.69 31.45
C ARG A 299 -59.02 8.60 32.34
N THR A 300 -59.32 9.72 33.01
CA THR A 300 -60.59 9.98 33.70
C THR A 300 -61.25 11.21 33.08
N ILE A 301 -62.40 11.07 32.43
CA ILE A 301 -63.16 12.22 31.93
C ILE A 301 -64.12 12.69 33.02
N PHE A 302 -63.97 13.94 33.47
CA PHE A 302 -65.00 14.70 34.19
C PHE A 302 -65.66 15.67 33.19
N ILE A 303 -66.62 15.18 32.40
CA ILE A 303 -67.53 16.05 31.64
C ILE A 303 -68.83 16.10 32.43
N SER A 304 -68.98 17.11 33.27
CA SER A 304 -70.26 17.48 33.85
C SER A 304 -70.46 18.98 33.61
N THR A 305 -70.92 19.36 32.39
CA THR A 305 -71.68 20.61 32.06
C THR A 305 -71.59 20.99 30.56
N LEU A 306 -71.77 20.06 29.61
CA LEU A 306 -71.79 20.42 28.16
C LEU A 306 -72.95 19.82 27.36
N THR A 307 -74.07 19.46 28.00
CA THR A 307 -75.25 18.92 27.29
C THR A 307 -76.56 19.65 27.60
N ASN A 308 -76.54 20.93 28.01
CA ASN A 308 -77.79 21.69 28.25
C ASN A 308 -77.97 22.98 27.44
N THR A 309 -77.12 23.32 26.47
CA THR A 309 -77.39 24.47 25.59
C THR A 309 -76.99 24.18 24.14
N CYS A 310 -77.71 23.27 23.50
CA CYS A 310 -77.83 23.19 22.03
C CYS A 310 -79.24 22.71 21.67
N HIS A 311 -80.25 23.47 22.12
CA HIS A 311 -81.52 23.59 21.43
C HIS A 311 -81.72 25.07 21.13
N ILE A 312 -81.24 25.52 19.96
CA ILE A 312 -81.89 26.61 19.25
C ILE A 312 -82.10 26.15 17.81
N GLU A 313 -83.39 26.00 17.56
CA GLU A 313 -84.16 25.84 16.34
C GLU A 313 -83.49 26.20 15.01
N SER A 314 -83.77 25.32 14.06
CA SER A 314 -83.88 25.58 12.63
C SER A 314 -84.44 26.97 12.33
N ASN A 315 -83.65 27.75 11.57
CA ASN A 315 -84.02 28.82 10.62
C ASN A 315 -83.16 30.06 10.84
N ILE A 316 -81.99 30.11 10.20
CA ILE A 316 -81.44 31.31 9.56
C ILE A 316 -80.41 30.83 8.51
N SER A 317 -80.68 31.17 7.25
CA SER A 317 -79.72 31.16 6.16
C SER A 317 -78.82 32.40 6.27
N THR A 318 -77.71 32.33 7.00
CA THR A 318 -76.62 33.33 6.89
C THR A 318 -75.26 32.66 7.04
N ASN A 319 -74.43 32.85 6.01
CA ASN A 319 -72.97 32.70 5.93
C ASN A 319 -72.28 31.82 7.00
N ASN A 320 -72.00 30.57 6.60
CA ASN A 320 -71.23 29.58 7.34
C ASN A 320 -69.78 30.00 7.72
N SER A 321 -69.27 31.15 7.27
CA SER A 321 -67.99 31.71 7.72
C SER A 321 -68.04 32.20 9.17
N GLN A 322 -69.22 32.64 9.65
CA GLN A 322 -69.42 33.12 11.03
C GLN A 322 -69.35 31.99 12.07
N ILE A 323 -69.59 30.74 11.66
CA ILE A 323 -69.56 29.57 12.56
C ILE A 323 -68.11 29.24 12.97
N LEU A 324 -67.17 29.30 12.02
CA LEU A 324 -65.76 29.07 12.31
C LEU A 324 -65.16 30.24 13.12
N GLU A 325 -65.56 31.46 12.80
CA GLU A 325 -65.18 32.68 13.54
C GLU A 325 -65.63 32.61 15.01
N HIS A 326 -66.90 32.29 15.28
CA HIS A 326 -67.40 32.12 16.65
C HIS A 326 -66.76 30.94 17.39
N PHE A 327 -66.54 29.81 16.70
CA PHE A 327 -65.87 28.64 17.28
C PHE A 327 -64.42 28.97 17.70
N ILE A 328 -63.67 29.71 16.88
CA ILE A 328 -62.30 30.13 17.19
C ILE A 328 -62.27 31.16 18.31
N GLN A 329 -63.21 32.12 18.32
CA GLN A 329 -63.34 33.10 19.41
C GLN A 329 -63.68 32.45 20.76
N ASP A 330 -64.49 31.40 20.77
CA ASP A 330 -64.83 30.67 22.00
C ASP A 330 -63.70 29.76 22.49
N LEU A 331 -62.95 29.12 21.57
CA LEU A 331 -61.70 28.43 21.91
C LEU A 331 -60.63 29.38 22.47
N LEU A 332 -60.55 30.60 21.92
CA LEU A 332 -59.67 31.66 22.44
C LEU A 332 -60.02 32.06 23.88
N LYS A 333 -61.31 32.18 24.21
CA LYS A 333 -61.77 32.45 25.58
C LYS A 333 -61.46 31.29 26.54
N GLN A 334 -61.62 30.04 26.08
CA GLN A 334 -61.39 28.83 26.89
C GLN A 334 -59.92 28.41 27.00
N ARG A 335 -59.02 28.96 26.17
CA ARG A 335 -57.57 28.70 26.21
C ARG A 335 -56.97 28.75 27.61
N LYS A 336 -57.42 29.68 28.46
CA LYS A 336 -56.93 29.87 29.83
C LYS A 336 -57.25 28.70 30.78
N HIS A 337 -58.22 27.85 30.42
CA HIS A 337 -58.72 26.74 31.25
C HIS A 337 -58.42 25.36 30.65
N MET A 338 -57.78 25.31 29.48
CA MET A 338 -57.48 24.07 28.75
C MET A 338 -56.15 23.47 29.22
N SER A 339 -56.08 22.15 29.40
CA SER A 339 -54.82 21.47 29.69
C SER A 339 -53.92 21.41 28.46
N ASP A 340 -52.60 21.35 28.65
CA ASP A 340 -51.64 21.25 27.53
C ASP A 340 -51.89 20.01 26.65
N ASN A 341 -52.41 18.92 27.24
CA ASN A 341 -52.75 17.70 26.53
C ASN A 341 -53.99 17.87 25.63
N ASP A 342 -54.97 18.65 26.05
CA ASP A 342 -56.17 18.94 25.24
C ASP A 342 -55.83 19.88 24.08
N PHE A 343 -54.96 20.87 24.33
CA PHE A 343 -54.47 21.75 23.28
C PHE A 343 -53.63 20.98 22.25
N HIS A 344 -52.82 20.01 22.69
CA HIS A 344 -52.11 19.10 21.80
C HIS A 344 -53.08 18.23 20.97
N ALA A 345 -54.17 17.74 21.58
CA ALA A 345 -55.19 16.98 20.84
C ALA A 345 -55.86 17.82 19.74
N LEU A 346 -56.14 19.10 19.99
CA LEU A 346 -56.69 20.03 18.98
C LEU A 346 -55.74 20.29 17.82
N LYS A 347 -54.43 20.32 18.04
CA LYS A 347 -53.43 20.49 16.97
C LYS A 347 -53.37 19.31 16.00
N HIS A 348 -53.62 18.09 16.50
CA HIS A 348 -53.43 16.86 15.74
C HIS A 348 -54.74 16.25 15.18
N ASN A 349 -55.90 16.67 15.70
CA ASN A 349 -57.22 16.21 15.25
C ASN A 349 -57.78 17.05 14.08
N GLN A 350 -58.66 16.44 13.28
CA GLN A 350 -59.35 17.10 12.17
C GLN A 350 -60.53 17.93 12.70
N SER A 351 -60.24 19.17 13.10
CA SER A 351 -61.20 20.03 13.80
C SER A 351 -61.63 21.29 13.04
N ILE A 352 -60.82 21.76 12.07
CA ILE A 352 -61.04 23.05 11.37
C ILE A 352 -61.59 22.79 9.96
N THR A 353 -62.57 23.59 9.51
CA THR A 353 -63.11 23.50 8.15
C THR A 353 -62.22 24.23 7.14
N GLY A 354 -61.94 23.59 6.01
CA GLY A 354 -61.15 24.17 4.91
C GLY A 354 -61.86 24.12 3.56
N THR A 355 -61.44 25.01 2.66
CA THR A 355 -61.93 25.16 1.28
C THR A 355 -60.77 25.30 0.29
N THR A 356 -61.07 25.38 -1.01
CA THR A 356 -60.08 25.67 -2.07
C THR A 356 -60.56 26.87 -2.90
N LEU A 357 -59.67 27.55 -3.63
CA LEU A 357 -60.02 28.76 -4.41
C LEU A 357 -61.03 28.51 -5.54
N LYS A 358 -61.18 27.27 -6.03
CA LYS A 358 -62.08 26.90 -7.13
C LYS A 358 -63.42 26.29 -6.70
N SER A 359 -63.54 25.80 -5.47
CA SER A 359 -64.71 25.03 -5.05
C SER A 359 -65.86 25.94 -4.64
N ASN A 360 -66.73 26.28 -5.60
CA ASN A 360 -68.09 26.76 -5.29
C ASN A 360 -68.94 25.54 -4.89
N ASN A 361 -69.20 25.38 -3.58
CA ASN A 361 -70.32 24.63 -2.98
C ASN A 361 -70.31 23.08 -2.84
N GLU A 362 -69.23 22.33 -3.07
CA GLU A 362 -69.26 20.86 -2.79
C GLU A 362 -68.22 20.41 -1.75
N MET A 363 -68.76 19.88 -0.64
CA MET A 363 -68.15 19.22 0.53
C MET A 363 -67.05 19.98 1.30
N LYS A 364 -67.47 20.70 2.35
CA LYS A 364 -66.59 21.21 3.41
C LYS A 364 -66.03 20.05 4.25
N HIS A 365 -64.75 19.73 4.05
CA HIS A 365 -64.06 18.73 4.86
C HIS A 365 -63.39 19.37 6.08
N LYS A 366 -63.34 18.62 7.19
CA LYS A 366 -62.54 18.99 8.37
C LYS A 366 -61.09 18.55 8.13
N TYR A 367 -60.18 19.49 8.23
CA TYR A 367 -58.75 19.28 8.09
C TYR A 367 -58.07 19.42 9.45
N LYS A 368 -56.86 18.85 9.55
CA LYS A 368 -55.97 19.18 10.65
C LYS A 368 -55.50 20.63 10.47
N PRO A 369 -55.32 21.41 11.54
CA PRO A 369 -54.79 22.77 11.44
C PRO A 369 -53.49 22.84 10.63
N SER A 370 -52.61 21.85 10.79
CA SER A 370 -51.34 21.72 10.06
C SER A 370 -51.48 21.56 8.54
N ASP A 371 -52.65 21.19 8.03
CA ASP A 371 -52.85 20.91 6.62
C ASP A 371 -53.48 22.13 5.89
N LEU A 372 -53.86 23.16 6.64
CA LEU A 372 -54.51 24.37 6.14
C LEU A 372 -53.53 25.53 5.99
N HIS A 373 -53.83 26.41 5.02
CA HIS A 373 -53.06 27.61 4.72
C HIS A 373 -53.95 28.86 4.77
N PHE A 374 -53.33 30.02 4.96
CA PHE A 374 -54.06 31.28 4.84
C PHE A 374 -54.41 31.58 3.36
N PRO A 375 -55.60 32.13 3.07
CA PRO A 375 -56.02 32.45 1.69
C PRO A 375 -55.05 33.38 0.93
N SER A 376 -54.38 34.30 1.64
CA SER A 376 -53.36 35.20 1.08
C SER A 376 -52.23 34.46 0.37
N VAL A 377 -51.86 33.26 0.87
CA VAL A 377 -50.82 32.39 0.31
C VAL A 377 -51.26 31.80 -1.03
N ALA A 378 -52.48 31.26 -1.08
CA ALA A 378 -53.03 30.66 -2.30
C ALA A 378 -53.24 31.71 -3.41
N ILE A 379 -53.66 32.92 -3.05
CA ILE A 379 -53.83 34.05 -3.99
C ILE A 379 -52.48 34.48 -4.56
N ARG A 380 -51.46 34.66 -3.71
CA ARG A 380 -50.11 35.07 -4.14
C ARG A 380 -49.46 34.03 -5.07
N LEU A 381 -49.67 32.74 -4.79
CA LEU A 381 -49.17 31.64 -5.63
C LEU A 381 -50.07 31.33 -6.84
N GLN A 382 -51.27 31.90 -6.92
CA GLN A 382 -52.33 31.51 -7.86
C GLN A 382 -52.58 29.99 -7.86
N TRP A 383 -52.52 29.38 -6.67
CA TRP A 383 -52.61 27.94 -6.49
C TRP A 383 -54.03 27.53 -6.11
N ASN A 384 -54.80 27.15 -7.12
CA ASN A 384 -56.23 26.91 -6.97
C ASN A 384 -56.61 25.70 -6.11
N GLU A 385 -55.73 24.70 -6.00
CA GLU A 385 -55.96 23.42 -5.32
C GLU A 385 -55.38 23.40 -3.89
N LEU A 386 -54.73 24.47 -3.44
CA LEU A 386 -54.16 24.52 -2.09
C LEU A 386 -55.31 24.60 -1.05
N PRO A 387 -55.33 23.71 -0.03
CA PRO A 387 -56.33 23.77 1.03
C PRO A 387 -56.11 25.01 1.89
N ILE A 388 -57.11 25.89 1.91
CA ILE A 388 -57.14 27.15 2.65
C ILE A 388 -58.19 27.09 3.76
N ILE A 389 -58.03 27.91 4.80
CA ILE A 389 -59.09 28.10 5.80
C ILE A 389 -60.34 28.69 5.13
N ASP A 390 -61.52 28.23 5.54
CA ASP A 390 -62.82 28.80 5.17
C ASP A 390 -63.10 30.16 5.87
N TRP A 391 -62.15 31.09 5.78
CA TRP A 391 -62.23 32.45 6.33
C TRP A 391 -61.39 33.39 5.46
N ILE A 392 -62.07 34.20 4.66
CA ILE A 392 -61.49 34.97 3.55
C ILE A 392 -60.79 36.25 4.02
N ASP A 393 -61.37 36.97 4.99
CA ASP A 393 -60.93 38.30 5.44
C ASP A 393 -60.27 38.28 6.83
N ILE A 394 -59.26 37.43 7.05
CA ILE A 394 -58.49 37.45 8.31
C ILE A 394 -57.41 38.53 8.23
N ASP A 395 -57.43 39.48 9.18
CA ASP A 395 -56.35 40.45 9.34
C ASP A 395 -55.08 39.76 9.89
N PRO A 396 -53.91 39.84 9.20
CA PRO A 396 -52.64 39.29 9.68
C PRO A 396 -52.19 39.78 11.07
N HIS A 397 -52.70 40.92 11.54
CA HIS A 397 -52.37 41.48 12.86
C HIS A 397 -53.37 41.12 13.98
N SER A 398 -54.40 40.33 13.68
CA SER A 398 -55.44 39.95 14.65
C SER A 398 -54.97 38.90 15.68
N GLN A 399 -55.64 38.85 16.84
CA GLN A 399 -55.38 37.82 17.88
C GLN A 399 -55.78 36.43 17.36
N GLU A 400 -56.80 36.39 16.50
CA GLU A 400 -57.32 35.22 15.82
C GLU A 400 -56.31 34.64 14.82
N TYR A 401 -55.63 35.49 14.06
CA TYR A 401 -54.53 35.08 13.17
C TYR A 401 -53.38 34.47 13.96
N SER A 402 -52.96 35.13 15.05
CA SER A 402 -51.91 34.63 15.94
C SER A 402 -52.28 33.29 16.58
N PHE A 403 -53.54 33.13 16.98
CA PHE A 403 -54.05 31.89 17.54
C PHE A 403 -54.16 30.75 16.52
N LEU A 404 -54.58 31.04 15.29
CA LEU A 404 -54.61 30.08 14.19
C LEU A 404 -53.20 29.62 13.80
N ARG A 405 -52.24 30.55 13.78
CA ARG A 405 -50.81 30.22 13.65
C ARG A 405 -50.35 29.30 14.77
N GLU A 406 -50.79 29.56 16.00
CA GLU A 406 -50.42 28.76 17.17
C GLU A 406 -51.08 27.36 17.18
N LEU A 407 -52.28 27.23 16.63
CA LEU A 407 -52.97 25.96 16.37
C LEU A 407 -52.29 25.14 15.26
N GLY A 408 -51.54 25.77 14.37
CA GLY A 408 -50.70 25.11 13.38
C GLY A 408 -51.07 25.40 11.92
N VAL A 409 -51.94 26.37 11.63
CA VAL A 409 -52.21 26.81 10.26
C VAL A 409 -50.94 27.42 9.67
N ARG A 410 -50.61 27.02 8.45
CA ARG A 410 -49.35 27.40 7.81
C ARG A 410 -49.42 28.75 7.09
N GLU A 411 -48.41 29.57 7.33
CA GLU A 411 -48.15 30.83 6.61
C GLU A 411 -47.46 30.61 5.25
N VAL A 412 -46.89 29.42 5.05
CA VAL A 412 -46.21 29.02 3.83
C VAL A 412 -46.53 27.54 3.51
N PRO A 413 -46.59 27.13 2.23
CA PRO A 413 -46.82 25.73 1.88
C PRO A 413 -45.70 24.81 2.39
N ASP A 414 -45.98 23.51 2.45
CA ASP A 414 -44.92 22.53 2.70
C ASP A 414 -43.81 22.61 1.64
N LEU A 415 -42.55 22.44 2.05
CA LEU A 415 -41.41 22.49 1.13
C LEU A 415 -41.60 21.51 -0.04
N TYR A 416 -41.98 20.26 0.22
CA TYR A 416 -42.14 19.26 -0.85
C TYR A 416 -43.34 19.54 -1.75
N GLN A 417 -44.40 20.14 -1.21
CA GLN A 417 -45.57 20.58 -2.00
C GLN A 417 -45.17 21.73 -2.93
N LEU A 418 -44.41 22.70 -2.43
CA LEU A 418 -43.91 23.83 -3.22
C LEU A 418 -42.92 23.37 -4.31
N LEU A 419 -42.00 22.46 -4.00
CA LEU A 419 -41.06 21.89 -4.97
C LEU A 419 -41.78 21.12 -6.09
N ASN A 420 -42.82 20.34 -5.76
CA ASN A 420 -43.68 19.68 -6.75
C ASN A 420 -44.37 20.70 -7.67
N ARG A 421 -44.82 21.80 -7.09
CA ARG A 421 -45.49 22.86 -7.85
C ARG A 421 -44.54 23.56 -8.82
N ILE A 422 -43.28 23.77 -8.42
CA ILE A 422 -42.23 24.32 -9.31
C ILE A 422 -42.02 23.41 -10.54
N ASP A 423 -41.97 22.10 -10.34
CA ASP A 423 -41.85 21.14 -11.45
C ASP A 423 -43.08 21.19 -12.37
N GLN A 424 -44.29 21.22 -11.82
CA GLN A 424 -45.52 21.39 -12.61
C GLN A 424 -45.49 22.68 -13.44
N GLU A 425 -45.21 23.83 -12.82
CA GLU A 425 -45.14 25.13 -13.51
C GLU A 425 -44.09 25.13 -14.62
N HIS A 426 -42.95 24.48 -14.38
CA HIS A 426 -41.91 24.31 -15.40
C HIS A 426 -42.35 23.41 -16.57
N GLN A 427 -43.11 22.35 -16.30
CA GLN A 427 -43.60 21.44 -17.34
C GLN A 427 -44.60 22.10 -18.28
N TYR A 428 -45.47 22.97 -17.74
CA TYR A 428 -46.46 23.74 -18.53
C TYR A 428 -45.86 24.98 -19.23
N GLY A 429 -44.76 25.54 -18.70
CA GLY A 429 -44.08 26.71 -19.26
C GLY A 429 -43.23 26.42 -20.51
N SER A 430 -42.89 27.48 -21.25
CA SER A 430 -41.93 27.40 -22.36
C SER A 430 -40.58 26.94 -21.85
N LYS A 431 -40.01 25.88 -22.44
CA LYS A 431 -38.69 25.36 -22.08
C LYS A 431 -37.53 26.08 -22.79
N LYS A 432 -37.80 26.98 -23.73
CA LYS A 432 -36.75 27.71 -24.47
C LYS A 432 -36.16 28.83 -23.61
N ILE A 433 -34.81 28.92 -23.54
CA ILE A 433 -34.10 29.93 -22.71
C ILE A 433 -34.57 31.36 -23.03
N SER A 434 -34.75 31.72 -24.30
CA SER A 434 -35.14 33.08 -24.72
C SER A 434 -36.51 33.54 -24.19
N ASN A 435 -37.41 32.59 -23.92
CA ASN A 435 -38.80 32.87 -23.54
C ASN A 435 -39.15 32.18 -22.20
N TYR A 436 -38.15 31.83 -21.40
CA TYR A 436 -38.37 31.11 -20.14
C TYR A 436 -38.90 32.07 -19.08
N GLN A 437 -40.09 31.81 -18.54
CA GLN A 437 -40.63 32.54 -17.41
C GLN A 437 -40.32 31.76 -16.12
N LEU A 438 -39.82 32.46 -15.11
CA LEU A 438 -39.55 31.85 -13.80
C LEU A 438 -40.86 31.39 -13.15
N PRO A 439 -40.92 30.14 -12.63
CA PRO A 439 -42.08 29.67 -11.86
C PRO A 439 -42.42 30.62 -10.71
N LYS A 440 -43.69 30.95 -10.52
CA LYS A 440 -44.14 31.83 -9.42
C LYS A 440 -43.85 31.19 -8.07
N SER A 441 -43.98 29.87 -8.01
CA SER A 441 -43.63 29.08 -6.82
C SER A 441 -42.14 29.15 -6.48
N LEU A 442 -41.27 29.30 -7.49
CA LEU A 442 -39.81 29.47 -7.29
C LEU A 442 -39.49 30.87 -6.76
N ILE A 443 -40.19 31.90 -7.23
CA ILE A 443 -40.06 33.28 -6.74
C ILE A 443 -40.50 33.34 -5.27
N PHE A 444 -41.66 32.77 -4.95
CA PHE A 444 -42.17 32.68 -3.57
C PHE A 444 -41.22 31.89 -2.66
N PHE A 445 -40.61 30.82 -3.16
CA PHE A 445 -39.59 30.07 -2.43
C PHE A 445 -38.39 30.96 -2.09
N ALA A 446 -37.87 31.72 -3.05
CA ALA A 446 -36.69 32.56 -2.84
C ALA A 446 -36.94 33.67 -1.80
N GLU A 447 -38.10 34.30 -1.84
CA GLU A 447 -38.51 35.37 -0.92
C GLU A 447 -38.62 34.88 0.54
N ASN A 448 -39.16 33.67 0.75
CA ASN A 448 -39.47 33.15 2.09
C ASN A 448 -38.42 32.14 2.61
N PHE A 449 -37.31 31.93 1.87
CA PHE A 449 -36.31 30.91 2.19
C PHE A 449 -35.65 31.14 3.54
N GLN A 450 -35.15 32.34 3.79
CA GLN A 450 -34.35 32.64 4.98
C GLN A 450 -35.18 32.56 6.26
N GLU A 451 -36.45 32.99 6.22
CA GLU A 451 -37.32 33.06 7.40
C GLU A 451 -37.97 31.72 7.74
N HIS A 452 -38.46 30.97 6.74
CA HIS A 452 -39.29 29.78 6.96
C HIS A 452 -38.62 28.47 6.56
N TYR A 453 -37.93 28.41 5.42
CA TYR A 453 -37.40 27.14 4.87
C TYR A 453 -35.98 26.81 5.34
N SER A 454 -35.18 27.80 5.72
CA SER A 454 -33.77 27.63 6.13
C SER A 454 -33.58 26.66 7.30
N LYS A 455 -34.53 26.62 8.24
CA LYS A 455 -34.52 25.74 9.42
C LYS A 455 -34.78 24.27 9.09
N VAL A 456 -35.55 24.02 8.03
CA VAL A 456 -35.95 22.67 7.59
C VAL A 456 -35.03 22.17 6.48
N TRP A 457 -34.31 23.07 5.81
CA TRP A 457 -33.46 22.76 4.68
C TRP A 457 -32.24 21.91 5.07
N LYS A 458 -32.17 20.69 4.51
CA LYS A 458 -31.02 19.80 4.58
C LYS A 458 -30.63 19.37 3.17
N LYS A 459 -29.34 19.53 2.83
CA LYS A 459 -28.80 19.25 1.50
C LYS A 459 -29.08 17.82 1.02
N SER A 460 -29.06 16.85 1.92
CA SER A 460 -29.22 15.41 1.65
C SER A 460 -30.65 14.95 1.37
N ASP A 461 -31.67 15.71 1.80
CA ASP A 461 -33.03 15.19 1.93
C ASP A 461 -33.91 15.54 0.70
N ILE A 462 -33.34 16.23 -0.29
CA ILE A 462 -34.06 16.79 -1.44
C ILE A 462 -33.61 16.12 -2.73
N GLU A 463 -34.37 15.11 -3.16
CA GLU A 463 -34.13 14.40 -4.42
C GLU A 463 -34.83 15.05 -5.63
N LYS A 464 -35.76 15.99 -5.39
CA LYS A 464 -36.59 16.59 -6.45
C LYS A 464 -35.85 17.68 -7.21
N PHE A 465 -35.99 17.67 -8.53
CA PHE A 465 -35.45 18.70 -9.43
C PHE A 465 -36.32 19.96 -9.40
N PHE A 466 -35.76 21.10 -9.02
CA PHE A 466 -36.52 22.35 -8.92
C PHE A 466 -35.75 23.59 -9.37
N LEU A 467 -34.42 23.52 -9.49
CA LEU A 467 -33.60 24.65 -9.90
C LEU A 467 -33.48 24.71 -11.42
N PRO A 468 -33.94 25.79 -12.08
CA PRO A 468 -33.77 25.96 -13.52
C PRO A 468 -32.30 26.14 -13.89
N SER A 469 -31.81 25.28 -14.78
CA SER A 469 -30.42 25.21 -15.22
C SER A 469 -30.30 24.99 -16.72
N SER A 470 -29.14 25.33 -17.29
CA SER A 470 -28.80 25.09 -18.71
C SER A 470 -27.45 24.39 -18.84
N THR A 471 -27.28 23.55 -19.87
CA THR A 471 -26.00 22.90 -20.18
C THR A 471 -25.23 23.69 -21.23
N TYR A 472 -23.96 24.00 -20.96
CA TYR A 472 -23.23 25.00 -21.74
C TYR A 472 -22.42 24.45 -22.93
N TYR A 473 -22.19 23.13 -23.09
CA TYR A 473 -21.29 22.64 -24.16
C TYR A 473 -21.73 21.49 -25.10
N VAL A 474 -21.18 21.61 -26.32
CA VAL A 474 -21.30 20.95 -27.64
C VAL A 474 -22.56 21.23 -28.46
N ASN A 475 -23.76 21.32 -27.88
CA ASN A 475 -24.98 21.52 -28.70
C ASN A 475 -25.80 22.76 -28.35
N HIS A 476 -25.24 23.72 -27.59
CA HIS A 476 -25.95 24.90 -27.06
C HIS A 476 -27.41 24.56 -26.73
N SER A 477 -27.63 23.76 -25.67
CA SER A 477 -28.99 23.34 -25.35
C SER A 477 -29.85 24.58 -25.17
N THR A 478 -30.76 24.83 -26.10
CA THR A 478 -31.69 25.96 -26.05
C THR A 478 -32.80 25.74 -25.03
N LYS A 479 -32.73 24.63 -24.26
CA LYS A 479 -33.75 24.18 -23.33
C LYS A 479 -33.28 24.31 -21.87
N VAL A 480 -34.17 24.83 -21.03
CA VAL A 480 -34.01 24.89 -19.58
C VAL A 480 -34.40 23.53 -18.98
N ILE A 481 -33.60 23.04 -18.05
CA ILE A 481 -33.76 21.75 -17.37
C ILE A 481 -33.75 21.99 -15.85
N LEU A 482 -34.64 21.34 -15.10
CA LEU A 482 -34.58 21.36 -13.64
C LEU A 482 -33.55 20.36 -13.12
N ARG A 483 -32.77 20.78 -12.12
CA ARG A 483 -31.76 19.96 -11.45
C ARG A 483 -31.78 20.17 -9.93
N THR A 484 -31.04 19.34 -9.21
CA THR A 484 -30.80 19.47 -7.76
C THR A 484 -29.59 20.36 -7.49
N PRO A 485 -29.50 20.97 -6.30
CA PRO A 485 -28.37 21.82 -5.91
C PRO A 485 -26.98 21.16 -5.99
N GLU A 486 -26.89 19.83 -5.88
CA GLU A 486 -25.61 19.10 -5.86
C GLU A 486 -24.89 19.05 -7.20
N ILE A 487 -25.64 19.16 -8.31
CA ILE A 487 -25.15 18.92 -9.68
C ILE A 487 -25.10 20.24 -10.46
N ILE A 488 -25.45 21.37 -9.83
CA ILE A 488 -25.49 22.69 -10.46
C ILE A 488 -24.44 23.59 -9.82
N PHE A 489 -23.86 24.47 -10.63
CA PHE A 489 -22.91 25.47 -10.19
C PHE A 489 -23.34 26.87 -10.65
N GLN A 490 -22.80 27.88 -9.97
CA GLN A 490 -23.11 29.29 -10.27
C GLN A 490 -22.45 29.74 -11.58
N GLU A 491 -21.21 29.31 -11.82
CA GLU A 491 -20.41 29.73 -12.96
C GLU A 491 -20.43 28.75 -14.13
N PRO A 492 -20.31 29.24 -15.38
CA PRO A 492 -20.32 28.41 -16.57
C PRO A 492 -19.18 27.41 -16.54
N ASN A 493 -19.50 26.13 -16.79
CA ASN A 493 -18.52 25.06 -16.85
C ASN A 493 -18.87 24.03 -17.93
N PRO A 494 -17.87 23.29 -18.46
CA PRO A 494 -18.09 22.37 -19.58
C PRO A 494 -18.69 21.01 -19.18
N ILE A 495 -18.73 20.65 -17.89
CA ILE A 495 -19.09 19.29 -17.43
C ILE A 495 -20.51 19.21 -16.86
N PHE A 496 -20.96 20.26 -16.17
CA PHE A 496 -22.20 20.32 -15.40
C PHE A 496 -23.16 21.40 -15.90
N PRO A 497 -24.47 21.24 -15.64
CA PRO A 497 -25.44 22.31 -15.80
C PRO A 497 -25.13 23.50 -14.90
N CYS A 498 -25.40 24.70 -15.39
CA CYS A 498 -25.21 25.97 -14.67
C CYS A 498 -26.57 26.61 -14.40
N LEU A 499 -26.68 27.37 -13.30
CA LEU A 499 -27.89 28.14 -13.01
C LEU A 499 -28.15 29.16 -14.12
N LEU A 500 -29.43 29.42 -14.43
CA LEU A 500 -29.77 30.52 -15.32
C LEU A 500 -29.34 31.86 -14.71
N PRO A 501 -28.78 32.80 -15.49
CA PRO A 501 -28.38 34.12 -15.00
C PRO A 501 -29.51 34.89 -14.31
N ASP A 502 -30.75 34.76 -14.80
CA ASP A 502 -31.92 35.37 -14.17
C ASP A 502 -32.19 34.79 -12.78
N VAL A 503 -32.06 33.47 -12.60
CA VAL A 503 -32.22 32.81 -11.30
C VAL A 503 -31.15 33.29 -10.33
N LEU A 504 -29.89 33.37 -10.77
CA LEU A 504 -28.78 33.86 -9.95
C LEU A 504 -29.00 35.32 -9.50
N ARG A 505 -29.46 36.18 -10.42
CA ARG A 505 -29.77 37.59 -10.13
C ARG A 505 -30.93 37.72 -9.13
N TYR A 506 -31.98 36.93 -9.26
CA TYR A 506 -33.13 37.01 -8.34
C TYR A 506 -32.79 36.45 -6.97
N PHE A 507 -32.13 35.30 -6.87
CA PHE A 507 -31.84 34.69 -5.57
C PHE A 507 -30.84 35.52 -4.76
N SER A 508 -29.83 36.11 -5.42
CA SER A 508 -28.85 36.98 -4.78
C SER A 508 -29.43 38.25 -4.16
N GLN A 509 -30.66 38.66 -4.54
CA GLN A 509 -31.36 39.79 -3.90
C GLN A 509 -31.90 39.43 -2.51
N TYR A 510 -32.20 38.16 -2.25
CA TYR A 510 -32.84 37.71 -1.01
C TYR A 510 -31.87 37.00 -0.06
N PHE A 511 -31.01 36.11 -0.56
CA PHE A 511 -30.05 35.40 0.27
C PHE A 511 -28.85 34.85 -0.54
N ASN A 512 -27.80 34.42 0.15
CA ASN A 512 -26.64 33.82 -0.49
C ASN A 512 -26.97 32.41 -1.00
N ILE A 513 -26.93 32.21 -2.32
CA ILE A 513 -27.27 30.96 -3.03
C ILE A 513 -26.47 29.74 -2.53
N SER A 514 -25.27 29.95 -1.97
CA SER A 514 -24.50 28.89 -1.33
C SER A 514 -25.23 28.21 -0.15
N LEU A 515 -26.20 28.88 0.49
CA LEU A 515 -27.05 28.31 1.54
C LEU A 515 -27.94 27.17 1.01
N LEU A 516 -28.26 27.14 -0.29
CA LEU A 516 -28.98 26.03 -0.93
C LEU A 516 -28.05 24.84 -1.23
N GLY A 517 -26.73 24.99 -0.99
CA GLY A 517 -25.73 23.97 -1.32
C GLY A 517 -25.21 24.04 -2.76
N VAL A 518 -25.54 25.10 -3.51
CA VAL A 518 -25.02 25.36 -4.86
C VAL A 518 -23.67 26.08 -4.75
N GLU A 519 -22.61 25.37 -5.11
CA GLU A 519 -21.23 25.89 -5.09
C GLU A 519 -20.93 26.77 -6.31
N LYS A 520 -19.88 27.60 -6.21
CA LYS A 520 -19.46 28.46 -7.34
C LYS A 520 -18.91 27.65 -8.50
N HIS A 521 -18.05 26.68 -8.20
CA HIS A 521 -17.42 25.76 -9.15
C HIS A 521 -17.37 24.34 -8.54
N PRO A 522 -17.36 23.28 -9.35
CA PRO A 522 -17.11 21.92 -8.88
C PRO A 522 -15.68 21.79 -8.34
N SER A 523 -15.50 20.95 -7.33
CA SER A 523 -14.14 20.51 -6.97
C SER A 523 -13.52 19.69 -8.12
N LEU A 524 -12.21 19.82 -8.28
CA LEU A 524 -11.44 19.11 -9.32
C LEU A 524 -11.68 17.60 -9.28
N SER A 525 -11.81 17.01 -8.10
CA SER A 525 -12.07 15.57 -7.92
C SER A 525 -13.45 15.15 -8.44
N ILE A 526 -14.50 15.92 -8.16
CA ILE A 526 -15.86 15.63 -8.61
C ILE A 526 -15.94 15.76 -10.14
N ALA A 527 -15.34 16.83 -10.68
CA ALA A 527 -15.31 17.09 -12.11
C ALA A 527 -14.55 15.99 -12.87
N PHE A 528 -13.38 15.58 -12.38
CA PHE A 528 -12.58 14.51 -12.99
C PHE A 528 -13.29 13.15 -12.93
N ASN A 529 -13.88 12.78 -11.80
CA ASN A 529 -14.60 11.50 -11.66
C ASN A 529 -15.76 11.36 -12.64
N ILE A 530 -16.50 12.44 -12.90
CA ILE A 530 -17.62 12.43 -13.85
C ILE A 530 -17.12 12.40 -15.29
N LEU A 531 -16.05 13.13 -15.60
CA LEU A 531 -15.38 13.06 -16.89
C LEU A 531 -14.90 11.63 -17.18
N MET A 532 -14.35 10.93 -16.18
CA MET A 532 -13.94 9.53 -16.32
C MET A 532 -15.13 8.57 -16.52
N LYS A 533 -16.24 8.77 -15.81
CA LYS A 533 -17.48 7.98 -16.03
C LYS A 533 -18.05 8.14 -17.44
N LYS A 534 -17.94 9.34 -18.02
CA LYS A 534 -18.43 9.66 -19.37
C LYS A 534 -17.31 9.85 -20.39
N ARG A 535 -16.15 9.22 -20.17
CA ARG A 535 -14.91 9.48 -20.93
C ARG A 535 -15.10 9.39 -22.44
N ASN A 536 -15.74 8.32 -22.92
CA ASN A 536 -15.90 8.08 -24.36
C ASN A 536 -16.88 9.07 -25.04
N GLN A 537 -17.71 9.76 -24.27
CA GLN A 537 -18.69 10.73 -24.79
C GLN A 537 -18.17 12.17 -24.70
N LEU A 538 -17.46 12.49 -23.61
CA LEU A 538 -17.02 13.86 -23.32
C LEU A 538 -15.57 14.10 -23.74
N LEU A 539 -14.67 13.13 -23.61
CA LEU A 539 -13.22 13.34 -23.74
C LEU A 539 -12.71 12.79 -25.08
N THR A 540 -12.81 13.62 -26.11
CA THR A 540 -12.24 13.41 -27.45
C THR A 540 -11.01 14.31 -27.65
N TYR A 541 -10.19 14.04 -28.67
CA TYR A 541 -9.01 14.88 -28.97
C TYR A 541 -9.36 16.37 -29.09
N GLN A 542 -10.47 16.69 -29.77
CA GLN A 542 -10.93 18.06 -30.01
C GLN A 542 -11.46 18.76 -28.75
N THR A 543 -12.03 18.01 -27.81
CA THR A 543 -12.64 18.57 -26.59
C THR A 543 -11.67 18.55 -25.40
N ALA A 544 -10.62 17.73 -25.44
CA ALA A 544 -9.63 17.58 -24.37
C ALA A 544 -8.96 18.91 -23.99
N ALA A 545 -8.64 19.76 -24.97
CA ALA A 545 -8.09 21.09 -24.73
C ALA A 545 -8.98 21.93 -23.81
N ILE A 546 -10.29 21.92 -24.04
CA ILE A 546 -11.27 22.70 -23.26
C ILE A 546 -11.35 22.16 -21.82
N TYR A 547 -11.44 20.83 -21.66
CA TYR A 547 -11.54 20.23 -20.32
C TYR A 547 -10.26 20.39 -19.50
N PHE A 548 -9.09 20.22 -20.10
CA PHE A 548 -7.81 20.36 -19.41
C PHE A 548 -7.51 21.83 -19.07
N ALA A 549 -7.84 22.77 -19.96
CA ALA A 549 -7.77 24.20 -19.66
C ALA A 549 -8.70 24.55 -18.49
N TYR A 550 -9.94 24.02 -18.49
CA TYR A 550 -10.88 24.20 -17.38
C TYR A 550 -10.37 23.58 -16.07
N PHE A 551 -9.77 22.40 -16.09
CA PHE A 551 -9.20 21.81 -14.88
C PHE A 551 -8.02 22.60 -14.32
N ASN A 552 -7.32 23.37 -15.15
CA ASN A 552 -6.27 24.29 -14.69
C ASN A 552 -6.83 25.46 -13.87
N THR A 553 -8.09 25.84 -14.07
CA THR A 553 -8.72 26.94 -13.32
C THR A 553 -9.33 26.49 -11.99
N LEU A 554 -9.46 25.18 -11.76
CA LEU A 554 -10.04 24.64 -10.55
C LEU A 554 -9.01 24.43 -9.44
N ASP A 555 -9.36 24.84 -8.23
CA ASP A 555 -8.60 24.52 -7.03
C ASP A 555 -8.79 23.05 -6.61
N GLY A 556 -7.71 22.40 -6.15
CA GLY A 556 -7.75 21.02 -5.67
C GLY A 556 -6.67 20.09 -6.21
N LEU A 557 -5.67 20.59 -6.94
CA LEU A 557 -4.48 19.84 -7.30
C LEU A 557 -3.66 19.50 -6.05
N ASN A 558 -3.92 18.33 -5.46
CA ASN A 558 -3.15 17.80 -4.34
C ASN A 558 -2.34 16.56 -4.77
N THR A 559 -1.34 16.20 -3.96
CA THR A 559 -0.45 15.07 -4.25
C THR A 559 -1.21 13.74 -4.35
N THR A 560 -2.27 13.57 -3.55
CA THR A 560 -3.13 12.37 -3.58
C THR A 560 -3.91 12.24 -4.89
N PHE A 561 -4.40 13.34 -5.45
CA PHE A 561 -5.12 13.37 -6.72
C PHE A 561 -4.18 13.06 -7.88
N ILE A 562 -2.96 13.63 -7.86
CA ILE A 562 -1.93 13.34 -8.86
C ILE A 562 -1.54 11.86 -8.84
N GLN A 563 -1.34 11.26 -7.67
CA GLN A 563 -1.06 9.82 -7.53
C GLN A 563 -2.20 8.93 -8.04
N ASN A 564 -3.44 9.34 -7.83
CA ASN A 564 -4.60 8.59 -8.35
C ASN A 564 -4.66 8.65 -9.88
N ILE A 565 -4.28 9.79 -10.47
CA ILE A 565 -4.37 10.02 -11.92
C ILE A 565 -3.17 9.48 -12.69
N SER A 566 -1.99 9.42 -12.09
CA SER A 566 -0.75 9.01 -12.78
C SER A 566 -0.86 7.64 -13.46
N ASN A 567 -1.68 6.74 -12.90
CA ASN A 567 -1.90 5.40 -13.40
C ASN A 567 -3.10 5.26 -14.35
N ILE A 568 -3.92 6.29 -14.50
CA ILE A 568 -5.14 6.28 -15.30
C ILE A 568 -4.81 6.73 -16.73
N SER A 569 -5.26 5.96 -17.72
CA SER A 569 -5.21 6.35 -19.13
C SER A 569 -6.42 7.23 -19.47
N PHE A 570 -6.20 8.53 -19.59
CA PHE A 570 -7.26 9.49 -19.94
C PHE A 570 -6.83 10.52 -21.00
N ILE A 571 -5.56 10.60 -21.38
CA ILE A 571 -5.08 11.61 -22.33
C ILE A 571 -5.25 11.09 -23.77
N PRO A 572 -6.08 11.71 -24.63
CA PRO A 572 -6.38 11.17 -25.96
C PRO A 572 -5.27 11.47 -26.99
N LEU A 573 -4.58 10.45 -27.49
CA LEU A 573 -3.45 10.62 -28.42
C LEU A 573 -3.86 11.09 -29.83
N SER A 574 -5.00 10.60 -30.32
CA SER A 574 -5.50 10.86 -31.67
C SER A 574 -7.01 10.68 -31.74
N GLU A 575 -7.62 11.03 -32.88
CA GLU A 575 -9.07 10.92 -33.12
C GLU A 575 -9.64 9.50 -32.94
N ASN A 576 -8.78 8.47 -32.89
CA ASN A 576 -9.15 7.07 -32.67
C ASN A 576 -9.47 6.71 -31.20
N ASN A 577 -9.64 7.70 -30.30
CA ASN A 577 -9.95 7.51 -28.86
C ASN A 577 -8.97 6.57 -28.13
N ILE A 578 -7.70 6.59 -28.52
CA ILE A 578 -6.64 5.89 -27.78
C ILE A 578 -6.24 6.77 -26.59
N TYR A 579 -6.49 6.27 -25.38
CA TYR A 579 -6.17 7.00 -24.14
C TYR A 579 -4.84 6.51 -23.55
N CYS A 580 -3.96 7.46 -23.29
CA CYS A 580 -2.63 7.24 -22.71
C CYS A 580 -2.55 7.74 -21.27
N LYS A 581 -1.60 7.19 -20.52
CA LYS A 581 -1.24 7.66 -19.18
C LYS A 581 -0.34 8.91 -19.28
N PRO A 582 -0.28 9.77 -18.24
CA PRO A 582 0.63 10.90 -18.19
C PRO A 582 2.10 10.56 -18.46
N SER A 583 2.57 9.38 -18.04
CA SER A 583 3.96 8.94 -18.25
C SER A 583 4.29 8.50 -19.69
N GLN A 584 3.28 8.32 -20.54
CA GLN A 584 3.41 7.78 -21.90
C GLN A 584 3.36 8.85 -23.00
N VAL A 585 3.02 10.08 -22.64
CA VAL A 585 2.87 11.22 -23.55
C VAL A 585 3.73 12.37 -23.09
N PHE A 586 4.15 13.23 -24.02
CA PHE A 586 5.07 14.32 -23.74
C PHE A 586 4.63 15.62 -24.40
N ILE A 587 4.96 16.76 -23.80
CA ILE A 587 4.61 18.08 -24.33
C ILE A 587 5.85 18.71 -24.95
N ARG A 588 5.79 19.18 -26.20
CA ARG A 588 6.96 19.81 -26.81
C ARG A 588 7.25 21.17 -26.16
N SER A 589 8.51 21.43 -25.82
CA SER A 589 8.92 22.78 -25.41
C SER A 589 8.92 23.68 -26.64
N LYS A 590 8.16 24.78 -26.60
CA LYS A 590 8.20 25.82 -27.66
C LYS A 590 9.53 26.61 -27.68
N SER A 591 10.46 26.32 -26.77
CA SER A 591 11.73 27.04 -26.60
C SER A 591 12.85 26.57 -27.54
N SER A 592 12.73 26.90 -28.82
CA SER A 592 13.88 27.09 -29.72
C SER A 592 13.47 28.00 -30.88
N THR A 593 12.87 29.15 -30.56
CA THR A 593 12.50 30.22 -31.52
C THR A 593 13.00 31.59 -31.04
N THR A 594 14.13 31.60 -30.33
CA THR A 594 14.95 32.80 -30.16
C THR A 594 16.24 32.66 -30.93
N ASP A 595 16.12 32.42 -32.24
CA ASP A 595 17.09 32.91 -33.22
C ASP A 595 16.28 33.44 -34.39
N LYS A 596 16.06 34.76 -34.39
CA LYS A 596 15.78 35.47 -35.62
C LYS A 596 17.03 35.35 -36.49
N ILE A 597 16.81 35.08 -37.77
CA ILE A 597 17.79 35.03 -38.89
C ILE A 597 18.26 33.61 -39.25
N SER A 598 17.36 32.86 -39.88
CA SER A 598 17.63 32.27 -41.20
C SER A 598 16.30 31.85 -41.82
N GLN A 599 15.89 32.52 -42.90
CA GLN A 599 14.87 32.02 -43.80
C GLN A 599 15.42 30.76 -44.49
N ASP A 600 15.25 29.60 -43.88
CA ASP A 600 15.30 28.32 -44.58
C ASP A 600 14.21 27.42 -43.99
N ASN A 601 13.10 27.37 -44.74
CA ASN A 601 12.04 26.37 -44.78
C ASN A 601 11.86 25.47 -43.53
N ASN A 602 10.84 25.83 -42.73
CA ASN A 602 10.25 25.08 -41.62
C ASN A 602 9.64 23.71 -42.03
N ASN A 603 10.43 22.76 -42.52
CA ASN A 603 10.01 21.36 -42.73
C ASN A 603 10.73 20.35 -41.82
N ASN A 604 11.85 20.73 -41.17
CA ASN A 604 12.61 19.79 -40.34
C ASN A 604 11.88 19.38 -39.05
N ASN A 605 11.07 20.28 -38.47
CA ASN A 605 10.36 19.98 -37.22
C ASN A 605 9.22 18.97 -37.40
N VAL A 606 8.51 19.03 -38.54
CA VAL A 606 7.41 18.06 -38.85
C VAL A 606 8.00 16.68 -39.13
N PHE A 607 9.13 16.63 -39.84
CA PHE A 607 9.81 15.39 -40.16
C PHE A 607 10.32 14.68 -38.89
N ASP A 608 10.92 15.41 -37.94
CA ASP A 608 11.35 14.83 -36.66
C ASP A 608 10.19 14.30 -35.80
N ASP A 609 9.03 14.98 -35.82
CA ASP A 609 7.82 14.53 -35.10
C ASP A 609 7.23 13.26 -35.73
N GLU A 610 7.18 13.18 -37.06
CA GLU A 610 6.78 11.97 -37.78
C GLU A 610 7.76 10.80 -37.55
N ILE A 611 9.06 11.10 -37.44
CA ILE A 611 10.09 10.09 -37.12
C ILE A 611 9.97 9.62 -35.68
N ALA A 612 9.69 10.50 -34.71
CA ALA A 612 9.56 10.12 -33.30
C ALA A 612 8.26 9.35 -33.00
N ARG A 613 7.21 9.61 -33.79
CA ARG A 613 5.87 9.04 -33.62
C ARG A 613 5.89 7.51 -33.56
N GLY A 614 5.17 6.96 -32.59
CA GLY A 614 5.12 5.52 -32.34
C GLY A 614 6.21 5.01 -31.39
N LEU A 615 7.29 5.78 -31.15
CA LEU A 615 8.21 5.56 -30.02
C LEU A 615 7.91 6.54 -28.90
N ILE A 616 8.05 7.85 -29.17
CA ILE A 616 7.75 8.94 -28.25
C ILE A 616 6.62 9.77 -28.87
N ASP A 617 5.45 9.78 -28.22
CA ASP A 617 4.30 10.52 -28.73
C ASP A 617 4.18 11.87 -28.04
N TYR A 618 4.23 12.93 -28.86
CA TYR A 618 4.05 14.30 -28.41
C TYR A 618 2.60 14.76 -28.57
N ILE A 619 2.13 15.57 -27.61
CA ILE A 619 0.79 16.18 -27.58
C ILE A 619 0.91 17.69 -27.40
N ASP A 620 -0.03 18.43 -27.99
CA ASP A 620 -0.21 19.86 -27.75
C ASP A 620 -1.71 20.19 -27.72
N TYR A 621 -2.20 20.62 -26.56
CA TYR A 621 -3.59 21.06 -26.37
C TYR A 621 -3.72 22.56 -26.10
N GLY A 622 -2.65 23.34 -26.34
CA GLY A 622 -2.58 24.76 -25.99
C GLY A 622 -2.03 25.02 -24.58
N ASP A 623 -1.66 26.27 -24.30
CA ASP A 623 -0.81 26.62 -23.15
C ASP A 623 -1.48 26.35 -21.79
N GLU A 624 -2.77 26.65 -21.66
CA GLU A 624 -3.54 26.44 -20.41
C GLU A 624 -3.74 24.95 -20.10
N ALA A 625 -4.13 24.17 -21.11
CA ALA A 625 -4.31 22.72 -21.00
C ALA A 625 -2.98 22.00 -20.74
N ASN A 626 -1.91 22.40 -21.43
CA ASN A 626 -0.58 21.86 -21.24
C ASN A 626 -0.04 22.17 -19.84
N SER A 627 -0.33 23.35 -19.28
CA SER A 627 0.04 23.71 -17.91
C SER A 627 -0.57 22.76 -16.87
N PHE A 628 -1.84 22.41 -17.03
CA PHE A 628 -2.50 21.41 -16.18
C PHE A 628 -1.84 20.02 -16.31
N LEU A 629 -1.53 19.59 -17.54
CA LEU A 629 -0.89 18.30 -17.78
C LEU A 629 0.53 18.24 -17.20
N LEU A 630 1.31 19.32 -17.29
CA LEU A 630 2.60 19.46 -16.63
C LEU A 630 2.47 19.32 -15.11
N ASN A 631 1.44 19.93 -14.51
CA ASN A 631 1.16 19.82 -13.07
C ASN A 631 0.78 18.39 -12.63
N ILE A 632 0.19 17.58 -13.52
CA ILE A 632 -0.13 16.16 -13.27
C ILE A 632 1.08 15.23 -13.46
N GLY A 633 2.17 15.73 -14.03
CA GLY A 633 3.42 14.97 -14.21
C GLY A 633 3.70 14.54 -15.65
N VAL A 634 2.96 15.04 -16.63
CA VAL A 634 3.41 15.00 -18.04
C VAL A 634 4.69 15.82 -18.14
N ARG A 635 5.68 15.35 -18.90
CA ARG A 635 6.98 16.01 -19.04
C ARG A 635 7.23 16.43 -20.48
N HIS A 636 8.28 17.22 -20.68
CA HIS A 636 8.73 17.57 -22.03
C HIS A 636 9.50 16.44 -22.72
N PHE A 637 10.13 15.57 -21.95
CA PHE A 637 10.89 14.42 -22.46
C PHE A 637 10.80 13.26 -21.45
N PRO A 638 10.83 11.98 -21.90
CA PRO A 638 10.86 10.83 -20.99
C PRO A 638 12.05 10.86 -20.04
N SER A 639 11.82 10.47 -18.78
CA SER A 639 12.92 10.09 -17.88
C SER A 639 13.67 8.88 -18.46
N ALA A 640 14.89 8.62 -17.99
CA ALA A 640 15.65 7.45 -18.45
C ALA A 640 14.91 6.12 -18.20
N GLU A 641 14.22 6.00 -17.06
CA GLU A 641 13.37 4.84 -16.73
C GLU A 641 12.21 4.71 -17.74
N ASN A 642 11.46 5.79 -17.98
CA ASN A 642 10.36 5.77 -18.95
C ASN A 642 10.88 5.53 -20.37
N LEU A 643 12.04 6.06 -20.74
CA LEU A 643 12.66 5.86 -22.05
C LEU A 643 13.05 4.39 -22.24
N ALA A 644 13.66 3.76 -21.22
CA ALA A 644 13.96 2.34 -21.23
C ALA A 644 12.69 1.49 -21.42
N ASP A 645 11.61 1.82 -20.71
CA ASP A 645 10.32 1.16 -20.86
C ASP A 645 9.73 1.33 -22.27
N LEU A 646 9.77 2.54 -22.83
CA LEU A 646 9.29 2.82 -24.19
C LEU A 646 10.11 2.04 -25.23
N LEU A 647 11.43 1.96 -25.08
CA LEU A 647 12.29 1.20 -25.98
C LEU A 647 12.03 -0.31 -25.92
N ILE A 648 11.68 -0.85 -24.75
CA ILE A 648 11.32 -2.27 -24.58
C ILE A 648 9.94 -2.55 -25.19
N ASP A 649 8.94 -1.71 -24.88
CA ASP A 649 7.54 -2.00 -25.15
C ASP A 649 7.13 -1.62 -26.58
N ARG A 650 7.64 -0.49 -27.11
CA ARG A 650 7.17 0.09 -28.38
C ARG A 650 8.07 -0.20 -29.60
N GLN A 651 9.24 -0.82 -29.41
CA GLN A 651 10.17 -1.08 -30.52
C GLN A 651 9.53 -1.80 -31.73
N LYS A 652 8.64 -2.78 -31.47
CA LYS A 652 7.97 -3.53 -32.56
C LYS A 652 7.02 -2.65 -33.36
N ILE A 653 6.33 -1.73 -32.69
CA ILE A 653 5.38 -0.81 -33.32
C ILE A 653 6.17 0.22 -34.14
N TYR A 654 7.26 0.73 -33.58
CA TYR A 654 8.08 1.76 -34.18
C TYR A 654 8.73 1.35 -35.51
N PHE A 655 9.26 0.12 -35.58
CA PHE A 655 9.91 -0.45 -36.77
C PHE A 655 8.98 -1.25 -37.68
N LYS A 656 7.65 -1.23 -37.46
CA LYS A 656 6.70 -1.89 -38.37
C LYS A 656 6.76 -1.21 -39.75
N ARG A 657 7.12 -1.98 -40.78
CA ARG A 657 7.11 -1.52 -42.17
C ARG A 657 5.67 -1.32 -42.62
N ASN A 658 5.33 -0.10 -43.04
CA ASN A 658 4.13 0.17 -43.82
C ASN A 658 4.54 0.19 -45.30
N GLU A 659 3.59 -0.02 -46.22
CA GLU A 659 3.87 -0.07 -47.67
C GLU A 659 4.56 1.22 -48.21
N ASP A 660 4.42 2.35 -47.50
CA ASP A 660 4.98 3.66 -47.86
C ASP A 660 6.34 4.01 -47.20
N THR A 661 6.96 3.14 -46.40
CA THR A 661 8.22 3.50 -45.72
C THR A 661 9.41 3.45 -46.68
N SER A 662 9.90 4.62 -47.11
CA SER A 662 11.15 4.74 -47.86
C SER A 662 12.38 4.39 -46.99
N ASP A 663 13.46 3.95 -47.61
CA ASP A 663 14.73 3.65 -46.91
C ASP A 663 15.29 4.88 -46.16
N GLN A 664 14.97 6.09 -46.64
CA GLN A 664 15.31 7.34 -45.97
C GLN A 664 14.61 7.49 -44.62
N VAL A 665 13.32 7.13 -44.53
CA VAL A 665 12.56 7.18 -43.25
C VAL A 665 13.09 6.12 -42.29
N LEU A 666 13.41 4.92 -42.79
CA LEU A 666 13.98 3.87 -41.94
C LEU A 666 15.34 4.27 -41.36
N SER A 667 16.23 4.85 -42.16
CA SER A 667 17.53 5.33 -41.67
C SER A 667 17.38 6.46 -40.65
N ALA A 668 16.42 7.37 -40.84
CA ALA A 668 16.10 8.42 -39.87
C ALA A 668 15.55 7.85 -38.54
N LYS A 669 14.68 6.83 -38.60
CA LYS A 669 14.19 6.11 -37.42
C LYS A 669 15.32 5.40 -36.66
N VAL A 670 16.25 4.75 -37.38
CA VAL A 670 17.42 4.12 -36.77
C VAL A 670 18.30 5.17 -36.08
N ARG A 671 18.53 6.32 -36.71
CA ARG A 671 19.29 7.43 -36.10
C ARG A 671 18.61 7.97 -34.84
N PHE A 672 17.30 8.16 -34.86
CA PHE A 672 16.54 8.60 -33.69
C PHE A 672 16.61 7.59 -32.54
N TYR A 673 16.46 6.29 -32.86
CA TYR A 673 16.59 5.21 -31.89
C TYR A 673 18.00 5.16 -31.28
N THR A 674 19.04 5.33 -32.10
CA THR A 674 20.44 5.40 -31.66
C THR A 674 20.66 6.58 -30.72
N ASN A 675 20.09 7.75 -31.02
CA ASN A 675 20.13 8.90 -30.11
C ASN A 675 19.49 8.59 -28.74
N CYS A 676 18.36 7.88 -28.72
CA CYS A 676 17.71 7.46 -27.47
C CYS A 676 18.61 6.51 -26.66
N LEU A 677 19.27 5.56 -27.34
CA LEU A 677 20.23 4.65 -26.70
C LEU A 677 21.46 5.37 -26.15
N MET A 678 21.97 6.38 -26.85
CA MET A 678 23.06 7.22 -26.37
C MET A 678 22.66 7.98 -25.09
N GLN A 679 21.43 8.51 -25.02
CA GLN A 679 20.92 9.14 -23.80
C GLN A 679 20.88 8.14 -22.63
N LEU A 680 20.43 6.90 -22.86
CA LEU A 680 20.49 5.85 -21.85
C LEU A 680 21.93 5.51 -21.44
N SER A 681 22.88 5.51 -22.38
CA SER A 681 24.30 5.29 -22.09
C SER A 681 24.84 6.33 -21.12
N ILE A 682 24.58 7.61 -21.39
CA ILE A 682 24.99 8.72 -20.51
C ILE A 682 24.41 8.51 -19.11
N VAL A 683 23.11 8.21 -19.01
CA VAL A 683 22.44 8.02 -17.71
C VAL A 683 22.91 6.76 -16.98
N SER A 684 23.25 5.69 -17.70
CA SER A 684 23.82 4.46 -17.13
C SER A 684 25.20 4.66 -16.51
N ASN A 685 25.92 5.70 -16.94
CA ASN A 685 27.22 6.06 -16.40
C ASN A 685 27.09 7.02 -15.21
N THR A 686 26.05 7.86 -15.19
CA THR A 686 25.87 8.89 -14.15
C THR A 686 24.96 8.46 -13.00
N THR A 687 24.03 7.52 -13.20
CA THR A 687 23.02 7.15 -12.20
C THR A 687 22.82 5.65 -12.07
N GLN A 688 22.30 5.21 -10.91
CA GLN A 688 21.95 3.81 -10.64
C GLN A 688 20.50 3.45 -11.03
N GLN A 689 19.72 4.37 -11.61
CA GLN A 689 18.28 4.18 -11.87
C GLN A 689 17.98 2.95 -12.76
N LEU A 690 18.83 2.67 -13.75
CA LEU A 690 18.67 1.53 -14.66
C LEU A 690 19.05 0.17 -14.04
N TYR A 691 19.60 0.17 -12.83
CA TYR A 691 20.01 -1.04 -12.08
C TYR A 691 19.02 -1.42 -10.98
N VAL A 692 17.93 -0.67 -10.83
CA VAL A 692 16.86 -0.95 -9.86
C VAL A 692 15.90 -2.01 -10.41
N GLU A 693 15.53 -2.99 -9.60
CA GLU A 693 14.49 -3.97 -9.96
C GLU A 693 13.08 -3.36 -9.88
N PRO A 694 12.14 -3.69 -10.80
CA PRO A 694 12.20 -4.76 -11.82
C PRO A 694 12.75 -4.30 -13.19
N LEU A 695 13.21 -3.06 -13.33
CA LEU A 695 13.64 -2.52 -14.63
C LEU A 695 14.92 -3.21 -15.12
N HIS A 696 15.87 -3.45 -14.22
CA HIS A 696 17.15 -4.08 -14.55
C HIS A 696 16.98 -5.47 -15.18
N SER A 697 16.20 -6.35 -14.54
CA SER A 697 15.90 -7.68 -15.09
C SER A 697 15.16 -7.62 -16.43
N ARG A 698 14.29 -6.61 -16.66
CA ARG A 698 13.66 -6.39 -17.97
C ARG A 698 14.68 -5.97 -19.03
N LEU A 699 15.60 -5.08 -18.71
CA LEU A 699 16.67 -4.64 -19.62
C LEU A 699 17.61 -5.78 -20.00
N ILE A 700 17.87 -6.74 -19.11
CA ILE A 700 18.69 -7.92 -19.43
C ILE A 700 17.93 -8.90 -20.34
N ASN A 701 16.64 -9.14 -20.04
CA ASN A 701 15.90 -10.25 -20.64
C ASN A 701 15.07 -9.88 -21.89
N LYS A 702 14.80 -8.59 -22.14
CA LYS A 702 13.96 -8.14 -23.26
C LYS A 702 14.78 -7.57 -24.42
N PRO A 703 14.26 -7.62 -25.65
CA PRO A 703 14.93 -7.05 -26.81
C PRO A 703 14.68 -5.54 -26.94
N TRP A 704 15.74 -4.74 -26.77
CA TRP A 704 15.73 -3.28 -26.92
C TRP A 704 17.05 -2.74 -27.52
N CYS A 705 18.07 -3.57 -27.66
CA CYS A 705 19.35 -3.15 -28.21
C CYS A 705 19.30 -3.20 -29.74
N LEU A 706 19.74 -2.11 -30.37
CA LEU A 706 19.98 -2.06 -31.81
C LEU A 706 21.27 -2.82 -32.13
N ALA A 707 21.20 -3.82 -33.00
CA ALA A 707 22.34 -4.55 -33.53
C ALA A 707 22.35 -4.46 -35.05
N TYR A 708 23.52 -4.57 -35.66
CA TYR A 708 23.66 -4.71 -37.11
C TYR A 708 24.23 -6.08 -37.49
N GLN A 709 23.89 -6.54 -38.69
CA GLN A 709 24.49 -7.73 -39.29
C GLN A 709 25.03 -7.40 -40.69
N ILE A 710 26.20 -7.96 -41.02
CA ILE A 710 26.81 -7.85 -42.34
C ILE A 710 26.10 -8.84 -43.28
N PRO A 711 25.48 -8.38 -44.39
CA PRO A 711 24.74 -9.25 -45.31
C PRO A 711 25.69 -10.10 -46.17
N GLU A 712 25.17 -11.23 -46.64
CA GLU A 712 25.93 -12.19 -47.44
C GLU A 712 26.31 -11.61 -48.80
N GLY A 713 27.61 -11.61 -49.13
CA GLY A 713 28.12 -11.13 -50.43
C GLY A 713 28.57 -9.66 -50.47
N SER A 714 28.56 -8.93 -49.35
CA SER A 714 29.02 -7.54 -49.30
C SER A 714 30.50 -7.43 -48.88
N ASN A 715 31.31 -6.71 -49.70
CA ASN A 715 32.70 -6.36 -49.38
C ASN A 715 32.76 -5.12 -48.46
N GLY A 716 32.06 -5.20 -47.32
CA GLY A 716 32.47 -4.50 -46.10
C GLY A 716 31.91 -3.10 -45.77
N ILE A 717 31.16 -2.37 -46.60
CA ILE A 717 30.90 -0.93 -46.24
C ILE A 717 29.46 -0.37 -46.42
N LYS A 718 28.52 -0.94 -47.18
CA LYS A 718 27.32 -0.14 -47.59
C LYS A 718 25.91 -0.61 -47.23
N TYR A 719 25.70 -1.82 -46.74
CA TYR A 719 24.37 -2.25 -46.30
C TYR A 719 24.50 -3.00 -44.99
N GLN A 720 24.09 -2.35 -43.89
CA GLN A 720 23.99 -2.97 -42.57
C GLN A 720 22.51 -3.26 -42.31
N GLU A 721 22.15 -4.54 -42.15
CA GLU A 721 20.79 -4.88 -41.74
C GLU A 721 20.66 -4.66 -40.23
N PHE A 722 19.79 -3.74 -39.83
CA PHE A 722 19.53 -3.45 -38.42
C PHE A 722 18.45 -4.37 -37.85
N LYS A 723 18.70 -4.89 -36.65
CA LYS A 723 17.78 -5.74 -35.92
C LYS A 723 17.80 -5.40 -34.43
N ILE A 724 16.61 -5.39 -33.81
CA ILE A 724 16.49 -5.22 -32.36
C ILE A 724 16.53 -6.56 -31.67
N THR A 725 17.45 -6.72 -30.73
CA THR A 725 17.68 -7.97 -30.00
C THR A 725 17.99 -7.72 -28.53
N LYS A 726 18.08 -8.80 -27.74
CA LYS A 726 18.45 -8.72 -26.32
C LYS A 726 19.98 -8.55 -26.19
N PRO A 727 20.46 -7.88 -25.13
CA PRO A 727 21.89 -7.63 -24.94
C PRO A 727 22.77 -8.89 -25.03
N SER A 728 22.30 -10.04 -24.52
CA SER A 728 23.07 -11.29 -24.49
C SER A 728 23.34 -11.91 -25.86
N ASP A 729 22.56 -11.55 -26.88
CA ASP A 729 22.71 -12.08 -28.25
C ASP A 729 23.59 -11.17 -29.11
N ILE A 730 24.05 -10.04 -28.57
CA ILE A 730 24.88 -9.07 -29.27
C ILE A 730 26.34 -9.31 -28.90
N TYR A 731 27.18 -9.27 -29.93
CA TYR A 731 28.62 -9.34 -29.82
C TYR A 731 29.24 -7.95 -29.95
N LEU A 732 30.26 -7.69 -29.14
CA LEU A 732 31.09 -6.51 -29.22
C LEU A 732 32.27 -6.84 -30.15
N ASP A 733 32.45 -6.04 -31.19
CA ASP A 733 33.48 -6.27 -32.20
C ASP A 733 34.85 -5.79 -31.69
N ASP A 734 35.76 -6.74 -31.45
CA ASP A 734 37.18 -6.52 -31.17
C ASP A 734 38.13 -7.16 -32.18
N ASP A 735 37.60 -7.93 -33.13
CA ASP A 735 38.34 -8.52 -34.25
C ASP A 735 37.44 -8.51 -35.49
N ASN A 736 37.66 -7.50 -36.33
CA ASN A 736 36.86 -7.26 -37.53
C ASN A 736 36.93 -8.46 -38.50
N GLN A 737 37.98 -9.28 -38.46
CA GLN A 737 38.05 -10.49 -39.30
C GLN A 737 37.02 -11.53 -38.85
N TYR A 738 36.86 -11.73 -37.54
CA TYR A 738 35.80 -12.60 -37.01
C TYR A 738 34.42 -12.05 -37.34
N ALA A 739 34.21 -10.73 -37.21
CA ALA A 739 32.94 -10.10 -37.55
C ALA A 739 32.57 -10.29 -39.03
N ILE A 740 33.51 -10.08 -39.97
CA ILE A 740 33.28 -10.24 -41.41
C ILE A 740 33.00 -11.70 -41.80
N LYS A 741 33.76 -12.66 -41.24
CA LYS A 741 33.66 -14.07 -41.62
C LYS A 741 32.47 -14.77 -40.96
N LEU A 742 32.30 -14.63 -39.65
CA LEU A 742 31.22 -15.31 -38.89
C LEU A 742 29.87 -14.59 -38.99
N ARG A 743 29.88 -13.29 -39.32
CA ARG A 743 28.71 -12.42 -39.45
C ARG A 743 27.73 -12.55 -38.28
N PRO A 744 28.18 -12.36 -37.02
CA PRO A 744 27.27 -12.30 -35.88
C PRO A 744 26.50 -10.97 -35.85
N LEU A 745 25.56 -10.86 -34.91
CA LEU A 745 24.90 -9.59 -34.60
C LEU A 745 25.85 -8.74 -33.76
N CYS A 746 26.31 -7.62 -34.32
CA CYS A 746 27.27 -6.74 -33.67
C CYS A 746 26.60 -5.47 -33.11
N ALA A 747 27.17 -4.95 -32.03
CA ALA A 747 26.81 -3.64 -31.49
C ALA A 747 27.30 -2.52 -32.43
N PRO A 748 26.59 -1.38 -32.54
CA PRO A 748 27.05 -0.20 -33.28
C PRO A 748 28.45 0.26 -32.85
N GLU A 749 29.22 0.84 -33.77
CA GLU A 749 30.62 1.25 -33.57
C GLU A 749 30.82 2.35 -32.50
N GLU A 750 29.73 2.99 -32.05
CA GLU A 750 29.77 4.06 -31.06
C GLU A 750 30.27 3.54 -29.69
N LYS A 751 31.40 4.09 -29.22
CA LYS A 751 32.04 3.69 -27.95
C LYS A 751 31.08 3.70 -26.74
N GLN A 752 30.17 4.67 -26.68
CA GLN A 752 29.18 4.81 -25.61
C GLN A 752 28.18 3.64 -25.60
N LEU A 753 27.78 3.14 -26.78
CA LEU A 753 26.85 2.02 -26.91
C LEU A 753 27.54 0.69 -26.59
N ILE A 754 28.80 0.53 -27.01
CA ILE A 754 29.61 -0.65 -26.66
C ILE A 754 29.71 -0.81 -25.13
N GLN A 755 29.99 0.28 -24.41
CA GLN A 755 30.03 0.27 -22.94
C GLN A 755 28.67 -0.05 -22.32
N LEU A 756 27.59 0.54 -22.83
CA LEU A 756 26.23 0.28 -22.38
C LEU A 756 25.86 -1.20 -22.56
N TYR A 757 26.08 -1.76 -23.75
CA TYR A 757 25.70 -3.14 -24.04
C TYR A 757 26.53 -4.14 -23.24
N LYS A 758 27.82 -3.85 -23.01
CA LYS A 758 28.69 -4.63 -22.12
C LYS A 758 28.12 -4.71 -20.70
N LYS A 759 27.60 -3.60 -20.16
CA LYS A 759 27.00 -3.53 -18.81
C LYS A 759 25.74 -4.42 -18.67
N PHE A 760 24.99 -4.62 -19.75
CA PHE A 760 23.74 -5.39 -19.74
C PHE A 760 23.87 -6.83 -20.29
N GLY A 761 25.09 -7.29 -20.59
CA GLY A 761 25.39 -8.71 -20.85
C GLY A 761 25.93 -9.06 -22.24
N ALA A 762 26.27 -8.08 -23.08
CA ALA A 762 26.96 -8.33 -24.35
C ALA A 762 28.40 -8.83 -24.12
N LYS A 763 28.88 -9.70 -25.01
CA LYS A 763 30.20 -10.34 -24.90
C LYS A 763 31.10 -9.93 -26.06
N TRP A 764 32.41 -9.92 -25.84
CA TRP A 764 33.38 -9.74 -26.92
C TRP A 764 33.35 -10.94 -27.87
N ILE A 765 33.50 -10.69 -29.17
CA ILE A 765 33.49 -11.75 -30.17
C ILE A 765 34.70 -12.68 -29.99
N SER A 766 35.89 -12.14 -29.72
CA SER A 766 37.10 -12.95 -29.48
C SER A 766 36.95 -13.97 -28.34
N ASP A 767 36.27 -13.61 -27.25
CA ASP A 767 36.04 -14.47 -26.09
C ASP A 767 35.08 -15.64 -26.39
N CYS A 768 34.25 -15.52 -27.44
CA CYS A 768 33.20 -16.49 -27.77
C CYS A 768 33.54 -17.39 -28.96
N VAL A 769 34.58 -17.05 -29.74
CA VAL A 769 34.98 -17.82 -30.93
C VAL A 769 35.98 -18.90 -30.54
N GLU A 770 35.60 -20.16 -30.75
CA GLU A 770 36.52 -21.29 -30.65
C GLU A 770 37.28 -21.44 -31.97
N ARG A 771 38.62 -21.32 -31.91
CA ARG A 771 39.51 -21.50 -33.06
C ARG A 771 40.26 -22.83 -32.96
N THR A 772 40.10 -23.68 -33.96
CA THR A 772 40.72 -25.01 -34.00
C THR A 772 41.45 -25.24 -35.31
N LEU A 773 42.65 -25.82 -35.24
CA LEU A 773 43.43 -26.20 -36.41
C LEU A 773 43.02 -27.62 -36.81
N ILE A 774 42.37 -27.78 -37.96
CA ILE A 774 41.86 -29.09 -38.40
C ILE A 774 42.87 -29.83 -39.26
N ASN A 775 43.44 -29.15 -40.25
CA ASN A 775 44.33 -29.78 -41.23
C ASN A 775 45.70 -29.12 -41.20
N LEU A 776 46.73 -29.97 -41.13
CA LEU A 776 48.12 -29.58 -41.16
C LEU A 776 48.85 -30.49 -42.13
N GLY A 777 49.42 -29.90 -43.19
CA GLY A 777 50.27 -30.61 -44.14
C GLY A 777 51.54 -31.21 -43.49
N LYS A 778 52.35 -31.92 -44.29
CA LYS A 778 53.60 -32.50 -43.80
C LYS A 778 54.54 -31.41 -43.24
N LYS A 779 55.08 -31.65 -42.04
CA LYS A 779 56.02 -30.75 -41.36
C LYS A 779 57.42 -30.92 -41.92
N ILE A 780 57.96 -29.87 -42.54
CA ILE A 780 59.29 -29.86 -43.13
C ILE A 780 60.12 -28.77 -42.43
N ILE A 781 61.35 -29.10 -42.06
CA ILE A 781 62.32 -28.11 -41.56
C ILE A 781 63.15 -27.64 -42.75
N THR A 782 62.96 -26.40 -43.15
CA THR A 782 63.72 -25.73 -44.21
C THR A 782 64.64 -24.66 -43.63
N ASP A 783 65.59 -24.17 -44.42
CA ASP A 783 66.49 -23.10 -43.96
C ASP A 783 65.72 -21.81 -43.65
N ARG A 784 64.62 -21.55 -44.38
CA ARG A 784 63.68 -20.47 -44.09
C ARG A 784 63.02 -20.59 -42.72
N SER A 785 62.58 -21.81 -42.34
CA SER A 785 61.99 -22.07 -41.03
C SER A 785 63.00 -21.86 -39.88
N LYS A 786 64.27 -22.25 -40.09
CA LYS A 786 65.36 -22.05 -39.12
C LYS A 786 65.71 -20.58 -38.97
N GLU A 787 65.78 -19.83 -40.08
CA GLU A 787 66.07 -18.40 -40.05
C GLU A 787 64.98 -17.64 -39.30
N LEU A 788 63.70 -17.93 -39.57
CA LEU A 788 62.61 -17.31 -38.83
C LEU A 788 62.63 -17.69 -37.34
N HIS A 789 62.87 -18.96 -37.02
CA HIS A 789 62.98 -19.42 -35.63
C HIS A 789 64.04 -18.63 -34.85
N ASN A 790 65.25 -18.52 -35.39
CA ASN A 790 66.33 -17.76 -34.78
C ASN A 790 65.98 -16.28 -34.68
N ARG A 791 65.39 -15.71 -35.73
CA ARG A 791 64.97 -14.29 -35.75
C ARG A 791 63.94 -13.96 -34.68
N ILE A 792 62.97 -14.84 -34.44
CA ILE A 792 61.98 -14.69 -33.38
C ILE A 792 62.65 -14.81 -32.01
N LEU A 793 63.45 -15.86 -31.77
CA LEU A 793 64.11 -16.08 -30.47
C LEU A 793 65.07 -14.96 -30.09
N HIS A 794 65.93 -14.51 -31.01
CA HIS A 794 66.87 -13.43 -30.76
C HIS A 794 66.18 -12.10 -30.46
N ARG A 795 64.96 -11.88 -30.98
CA ARG A 795 64.24 -10.61 -30.81
C ARG A 795 63.11 -10.68 -29.79
N LEU A 796 62.81 -11.86 -29.24
CA LEU A 796 61.60 -12.15 -28.47
C LEU A 796 61.34 -11.16 -27.34
N ASP A 797 62.39 -10.80 -26.59
CA ASP A 797 62.31 -9.85 -25.48
C ASP A 797 62.01 -8.41 -25.94
N MET A 798 62.42 -8.05 -27.15
CA MET A 798 62.14 -6.74 -27.74
C MET A 798 60.71 -6.68 -28.31
N LEU A 799 60.18 -7.79 -28.84
CA LEU A 799 58.91 -7.81 -29.55
C LEU A 799 57.78 -7.26 -28.68
N PHE A 800 57.65 -7.77 -27.46
CA PHE A 800 56.54 -7.47 -26.55
C PHE A 800 56.83 -6.35 -25.56
N VAL A 801 57.96 -5.67 -25.69
CA VAL A 801 58.34 -4.56 -24.81
C VAL A 801 58.01 -3.22 -25.46
N ASN A 802 57.32 -2.34 -24.73
CA ASN A 802 57.01 -0.98 -25.17
C ASN A 802 58.30 -0.13 -25.24
N ASN A 803 58.24 1.07 -25.83
CA ASN A 803 59.40 1.96 -25.98
C ASN A 803 60.09 2.33 -24.63
N ARG A 804 59.44 2.07 -23.49
CA ARG A 804 59.95 2.29 -22.14
C ARG A 804 60.64 1.08 -21.49
N GLY A 805 60.66 -0.09 -22.13
CA GLY A 805 61.27 -1.29 -21.55
C GLY A 805 60.30 -2.21 -20.78
N GLU A 806 59.01 -1.88 -20.75
CA GLU A 806 57.97 -2.58 -19.97
C GLU A 806 57.09 -3.46 -20.88
N PHE A 807 56.63 -4.59 -20.34
CA PHE A 807 55.63 -5.44 -20.99
C PHE A 807 54.22 -4.85 -20.82
N PRO A 808 53.36 -4.86 -21.85
CA PRO A 808 51.93 -4.52 -21.70
C PRO A 808 51.29 -5.36 -20.58
N GLU A 809 50.38 -4.78 -19.79
CA GLU A 809 49.68 -5.46 -18.68
C GLU A 809 48.97 -6.76 -19.12
N GLN A 810 48.59 -6.84 -20.40
CA GLN A 810 47.88 -7.96 -21.01
C GLN A 810 48.79 -9.12 -21.45
N THR A 811 50.11 -8.96 -21.29
CA THR A 811 51.16 -9.94 -21.69
C THR A 811 51.26 -11.07 -20.67
N ASP A 812 51.01 -12.31 -21.07
CA ASP A 812 51.25 -13.48 -20.23
C ASP A 812 52.74 -13.86 -20.23
N LEU A 813 53.46 -13.41 -19.21
CA LEU A 813 54.89 -13.69 -19.04
C LEU A 813 55.21 -15.20 -19.02
N LYS A 814 54.29 -16.06 -18.57
CA LYS A 814 54.51 -17.51 -18.59
C LYS A 814 54.49 -18.06 -20.02
N ARG A 815 53.58 -17.55 -20.85
CA ARG A 815 53.50 -17.94 -22.28
C ARG A 815 54.69 -17.38 -23.07
N LEU A 816 55.16 -16.20 -22.72
CA LEU A 816 56.40 -15.65 -23.27
C LEU A 816 57.62 -16.52 -22.91
N GLU A 817 57.72 -16.99 -21.66
CA GLU A 817 58.76 -17.95 -21.25
C GLU A 817 58.64 -19.30 -21.96
N LEU A 818 57.42 -19.77 -22.24
CA LEU A 818 57.19 -21.00 -23.03
C LEU A 818 57.68 -20.85 -24.47
N LEU A 819 57.42 -19.71 -25.13
CA LEU A 819 57.99 -19.42 -26.45
C LEU A 819 59.52 -19.43 -26.42
N ARG A 820 60.12 -18.82 -25.39
CA ARG A 820 61.58 -18.77 -25.26
C ARG A 820 62.22 -20.16 -25.15
N LYS A 821 61.58 -21.08 -24.43
CA LYS A 821 62.16 -22.41 -24.13
C LYS A 821 61.78 -23.50 -25.14
N GLN A 822 60.59 -23.42 -25.74
CA GLN A 822 59.98 -24.56 -26.43
C GLN A 822 59.29 -24.20 -27.77
N LEU A 823 59.65 -23.07 -28.40
CA LEU A 823 59.20 -22.75 -29.76
C LEU A 823 59.88 -23.66 -30.81
N SER A 824 59.13 -24.12 -31.80
CA SER A 824 59.66 -24.82 -32.98
C SER A 824 58.93 -24.34 -34.23
N VAL A 825 59.67 -23.98 -35.27
CA VAL A 825 59.11 -23.44 -36.52
C VAL A 825 59.22 -24.48 -37.63
N TYR A 826 58.13 -24.72 -38.35
CA TYR A 826 58.05 -25.69 -39.44
C TYR A 826 57.37 -25.08 -40.66
N GLU A 827 57.71 -25.58 -41.85
CA GLU A 827 57.03 -25.27 -43.10
C GLU A 827 56.06 -26.42 -43.45
N THR A 828 54.85 -26.09 -43.89
CA THR A 828 53.77 -27.04 -44.16
C THR A 828 53.08 -26.76 -45.49
N GLU A 829 52.58 -27.81 -46.13
CA GLU A 829 51.89 -27.74 -47.43
C GLU A 829 50.44 -27.22 -47.34
N ASP A 830 49.80 -27.32 -46.17
CA ASP A 830 48.42 -26.87 -45.96
C ASP A 830 48.21 -26.44 -44.50
N ILE A 831 47.39 -25.41 -44.29
CA ILE A 831 47.00 -24.85 -42.98
C ILE A 831 45.50 -24.52 -43.04
N GLN A 832 44.64 -25.29 -42.35
CA GLN A 832 43.20 -25.02 -42.31
C GLN A 832 42.70 -24.77 -40.90
N TRP A 833 42.01 -23.63 -40.73
CA TRP A 833 41.40 -23.21 -39.48
C TRP A 833 39.89 -23.42 -39.50
N GLN A 834 39.32 -23.86 -38.39
CA GLN A 834 37.89 -23.84 -38.15
C GLN A 834 37.58 -22.85 -37.03
N LEU A 835 36.72 -21.89 -37.36
CA LEU A 835 36.14 -20.95 -36.41
C LEU A 835 34.73 -21.42 -36.08
N LYS A 836 34.43 -21.54 -34.79
CA LYS A 836 33.13 -21.92 -34.30
C LYS A 836 32.60 -20.84 -33.35
N LEU A 837 31.41 -20.33 -33.68
CA LEU A 837 30.67 -19.39 -32.85
C LEU A 837 29.22 -19.87 -32.77
N GLN A 838 28.79 -20.28 -31.57
CA GLN A 838 27.49 -20.91 -31.33
C GLN A 838 27.24 -22.09 -32.30
N ASN A 839 26.26 -21.94 -33.21
CA ASN A 839 25.86 -22.96 -34.20
C ASN A 839 26.52 -22.77 -35.57
N LYS A 840 27.33 -21.71 -35.76
CA LYS A 840 28.04 -21.47 -37.01
C LYS A 840 29.47 -21.98 -36.91
N THR A 841 29.82 -22.89 -37.81
CA THR A 841 31.19 -23.36 -38.01
C THR A 841 31.62 -23.01 -39.43
N ILE A 842 32.70 -22.25 -39.56
CA ILE A 842 33.28 -21.90 -40.86
C ILE A 842 34.70 -22.45 -40.89
N THR A 843 34.98 -23.23 -41.94
CA THR A 843 36.33 -23.68 -42.28
C THR A 843 36.96 -22.69 -43.24
N LEU A 844 38.15 -22.22 -42.91
CA LEU A 844 38.88 -21.20 -43.65
C LEU A 844 40.10 -21.84 -44.30
N ASN A 845 40.26 -21.56 -45.58
CA ASN A 845 41.34 -22.08 -46.41
C ASN A 845 42.66 -21.31 -46.19
N PRO A 846 43.82 -21.97 -46.38
CA PRO A 846 45.16 -21.44 -46.07
C PRO A 846 45.53 -20.11 -46.73
N ILE A 847 45.01 -19.83 -47.94
CA ILE A 847 45.45 -18.71 -48.77
C ILE A 847 44.65 -17.42 -48.49
N GLU A 848 43.45 -17.54 -47.89
CA GLU A 848 42.52 -16.41 -47.73
C GLU A 848 42.47 -15.82 -46.32
N TYR A 849 43.08 -16.47 -45.33
CA TYR A 849 42.88 -16.13 -43.92
C TYR A 849 44.16 -15.86 -43.12
N SER A 850 45.15 -16.75 -43.16
CA SER A 850 46.46 -16.49 -42.55
C SER A 850 47.52 -17.42 -43.12
N SER A 851 48.67 -16.85 -43.48
CA SER A 851 49.84 -17.56 -43.99
C SER A 851 50.58 -18.42 -42.96
N CYS A 852 50.20 -18.30 -41.68
CA CYS A 852 50.83 -19.01 -40.58
C CYS A 852 49.83 -19.52 -39.54
N ALA A 853 50.27 -20.46 -38.73
CA ALA A 853 49.47 -21.01 -37.64
C ALA A 853 50.33 -21.29 -36.43
N LEU A 854 49.88 -20.87 -35.25
CA LEU A 854 50.53 -21.21 -33.99
C LEU A 854 49.66 -22.21 -33.20
N GLU A 855 50.25 -23.35 -32.86
CA GLU A 855 49.61 -24.41 -32.10
C GLU A 855 50.41 -24.70 -30.82
N HIS A 856 49.71 -24.73 -29.68
CA HIS A 856 50.31 -25.12 -28.40
C HIS A 856 49.80 -26.50 -27.99
N LYS A 857 50.70 -27.49 -27.93
CA LYS A 857 50.41 -28.86 -27.48
C LYS A 857 51.29 -29.19 -26.29
N GLU A 858 50.65 -29.59 -25.19
CA GLU A 858 51.29 -29.92 -23.91
C GLU A 858 52.15 -28.75 -23.37
N THR A 859 53.46 -28.80 -23.65
CA THR A 859 54.44 -27.77 -23.27
C THR A 859 55.19 -27.20 -24.49
N LYS A 860 54.96 -27.70 -25.71
CA LYS A 860 55.67 -27.22 -26.91
C LYS A 860 54.80 -26.27 -27.73
N VAL A 861 55.43 -25.21 -28.26
CA VAL A 861 54.79 -24.24 -29.14
C VAL A 861 55.28 -24.47 -30.56
N TYR A 862 54.36 -24.74 -31.47
CA TYR A 862 54.63 -24.98 -32.88
C TYR A 862 54.15 -23.79 -33.71
N LEU A 863 55.04 -23.18 -34.48
CA LEU A 863 54.68 -22.18 -35.48
C LEU A 863 54.84 -22.79 -36.87
N TYR A 864 53.76 -22.85 -37.62
CA TYR A 864 53.70 -23.39 -38.98
C TYR A 864 53.60 -22.26 -39.99
N ILE A 865 54.35 -22.39 -41.10
CA ILE A 865 54.37 -21.43 -42.20
C ILE A 865 53.97 -22.16 -43.48
N HIS A 866 53.13 -21.55 -44.31
CA HIS A 866 52.74 -22.13 -45.59
C HIS A 866 53.89 -22.13 -46.61
N LYS A 867 54.09 -23.26 -47.30
CA LYS A 867 55.20 -23.48 -48.25
C LYS A 867 55.16 -22.59 -49.50
N ASP A 868 53.96 -22.35 -50.04
CA ASP A 868 53.80 -21.69 -51.35
C ASP A 868 53.95 -20.16 -51.32
N ILE A 869 54.11 -19.55 -50.16
CA ILE A 869 54.17 -18.09 -50.02
C ILE A 869 55.63 -17.64 -50.12
N SER A 870 56.01 -16.89 -51.15
CA SER A 870 57.41 -16.50 -51.41
C SER A 870 57.98 -15.50 -50.40
N THR A 871 57.16 -14.57 -49.88
CA THR A 871 57.55 -13.57 -48.87
C THR A 871 56.80 -13.82 -47.57
N LEU A 872 57.51 -13.96 -46.44
CA LEU A 872 56.86 -14.14 -45.13
C LEU A 872 55.98 -12.93 -44.81
N ASP A 873 54.70 -13.17 -44.50
CA ASP A 873 53.83 -12.13 -43.95
C ASP A 873 54.09 -12.00 -42.45
N TYR A 874 54.90 -11.01 -42.08
CA TYR A 874 55.23 -10.76 -40.68
C TYR A 874 54.05 -10.20 -39.87
N ILE A 875 52.99 -9.71 -40.53
CA ILE A 875 51.76 -9.27 -39.85
C ILE A 875 50.99 -10.49 -39.35
N ASP A 876 50.83 -11.52 -40.19
CA ASP A 876 50.22 -12.79 -39.78
C ASP A 876 51.00 -13.43 -38.63
N ILE A 877 52.33 -13.48 -38.75
CA ILE A 877 53.21 -14.05 -37.72
C ILE A 877 53.11 -13.25 -36.41
N ALA A 878 53.11 -11.92 -36.50
CA ALA A 878 52.91 -11.06 -35.34
C ALA A 878 51.53 -11.26 -34.70
N THR A 879 50.48 -11.47 -35.51
CA THR A 879 49.10 -11.71 -35.05
C THR A 879 49.00 -13.03 -34.29
N GLU A 880 49.59 -14.11 -34.81
CA GLU A 880 49.61 -15.42 -34.14
C GLU A 880 50.44 -15.41 -32.85
N LEU A 881 51.60 -14.75 -32.86
CA LEU A 881 52.43 -14.57 -31.67
C LEU A 881 51.71 -13.73 -30.59
N MET A 882 51.03 -12.66 -31.01
CA MET A 882 50.23 -11.82 -30.11
C MET A 882 49.06 -12.58 -29.50
N ARG A 883 48.30 -13.33 -30.30
CA ARG A 883 47.18 -14.14 -29.81
C ARG A 883 47.64 -15.21 -28.81
N PHE A 884 48.85 -15.74 -28.95
CA PHE A 884 49.40 -16.67 -27.97
C PHE A 884 49.81 -15.98 -26.68
N VAL A 885 50.59 -14.90 -26.76
CA VAL A 885 51.20 -14.25 -25.58
C VAL A 885 50.21 -13.36 -24.82
N CYS A 886 49.37 -12.61 -25.54
CA CYS A 886 48.44 -11.66 -24.94
C CYS A 886 47.04 -12.24 -24.81
N LYS A 887 46.36 -11.94 -23.70
CA LYS A 887 44.97 -12.39 -23.49
C LYS A 887 43.94 -11.66 -24.37
N LYS A 888 44.32 -10.52 -24.97
CA LYS A 888 43.49 -9.73 -25.90
C LYS A 888 44.34 -9.30 -27.09
N SER A 889 43.79 -9.35 -28.30
CA SER A 889 44.41 -8.78 -29.49
C SER A 889 44.31 -7.25 -29.43
N VAL A 890 45.46 -6.59 -29.39
CA VAL A 890 45.52 -5.14 -29.58
C VAL A 890 46.14 -4.91 -30.96
N ASP A 891 45.33 -4.50 -31.93
CA ASP A 891 45.77 -4.28 -33.32
C ASP A 891 46.96 -3.31 -33.41
N THR A 892 47.05 -2.34 -32.50
CA THR A 892 48.15 -1.37 -32.44
C THR A 892 49.51 -2.03 -32.15
N LEU A 893 49.53 -3.16 -31.45
CA LEU A 893 50.76 -3.89 -31.12
C LEU A 893 51.20 -4.84 -32.24
N VAL A 894 50.25 -5.36 -33.05
CA VAL A 894 50.54 -6.27 -34.17
C VAL A 894 51.46 -5.60 -35.19
N HIS A 895 51.15 -4.36 -35.58
CA HIS A 895 52.00 -3.59 -36.49
C HIS A 895 53.38 -3.29 -35.90
N SER A 896 53.45 -2.94 -34.60
CA SER A 896 54.73 -2.71 -33.91
C SER A 896 55.61 -3.96 -33.87
N ILE A 897 55.02 -5.13 -33.61
CA ILE A 897 55.74 -6.40 -33.56
C ILE A 897 56.19 -6.82 -34.95
N SER A 898 55.34 -6.68 -35.96
CA SER A 898 55.69 -6.91 -37.36
C SER A 898 56.87 -6.01 -37.78
N ASP A 899 56.84 -4.71 -37.42
CA ASP A 899 57.93 -3.76 -37.68
C ASP A 899 59.24 -4.16 -36.98
N LYS A 900 59.17 -4.63 -35.72
CA LYS A 900 60.33 -5.10 -34.96
C LYS A 900 60.89 -6.41 -35.50
N LEU A 901 60.05 -7.28 -36.06
CA LEU A 901 60.47 -8.50 -36.73
C LEU A 901 61.15 -8.19 -38.07
N THR A 902 60.60 -7.27 -38.86
CA THR A 902 61.07 -6.95 -40.22
C THR A 902 62.30 -6.03 -40.24
N SER A 903 62.37 -5.04 -39.36
CA SER A 903 63.41 -4.00 -39.42
C SER A 903 64.82 -4.50 -39.08
N PRO A 904 65.88 -3.99 -39.74
CA PRO A 904 67.27 -4.22 -39.32
C PRO A 904 67.55 -3.70 -37.90
N LEU A 905 68.51 -4.33 -37.19
CA LEU A 905 68.85 -3.98 -35.80
C LEU A 905 69.37 -2.52 -35.67
N GLU A 906 70.08 -2.02 -36.68
CA GLU A 906 70.59 -0.63 -36.70
C GLU A 906 69.46 0.42 -36.80
N THR A 907 68.43 0.13 -37.58
CA THR A 907 67.25 0.99 -37.72
C THR A 907 66.43 1.02 -36.42
N LEU A 908 66.32 -0.12 -35.74
CA LEU A 908 65.68 -0.21 -34.42
C LEU A 908 66.47 0.57 -33.36
N LYS A 909 67.80 0.54 -33.42
CA LYS A 909 68.67 1.33 -32.52
C LYS A 909 68.51 2.84 -32.73
N ARG A 910 68.42 3.30 -33.99
CA ARG A 910 68.13 4.72 -34.30
C ARG A 910 66.75 5.17 -33.83
N ARG A 911 65.78 4.25 -33.73
CA ARG A 911 64.42 4.51 -33.21
C ARG A 911 64.32 4.45 -31.68
N GLY A 912 65.45 4.32 -30.96
CA GLY A 912 65.49 4.34 -29.49
C GLY A 912 65.10 3.01 -28.82
N ILE A 913 65.04 1.91 -29.57
CA ILE A 913 64.76 0.58 -29.00
C ILE A 913 66.08 -0.01 -28.48
N PRO A 914 66.13 -0.60 -27.26
CA PRO A 914 67.37 -1.12 -26.68
C PRO A 914 67.83 -2.41 -27.38
N VAL A 915 68.73 -2.26 -28.37
CA VAL A 915 69.28 -3.39 -29.18
C VAL A 915 70.68 -3.82 -28.73
N ASP A 916 71.32 -3.08 -27.82
CA ASP A 916 72.73 -3.25 -27.46
C ASP A 916 73.04 -4.59 -26.79
N ARG A 917 72.04 -5.27 -26.23
CA ARG A 917 72.15 -6.65 -25.70
C ARG A 917 72.26 -7.71 -26.81
N LEU A 918 71.78 -7.42 -28.02
CA LEU A 918 71.76 -8.34 -29.16
C LEU A 918 72.95 -8.15 -30.12
N LEU A 919 73.61 -7.00 -30.06
CA LEU A 919 74.80 -6.68 -30.87
C LEU A 919 76.11 -7.18 -30.25
N LYS A 920 76.10 -7.64 -28.99
CA LYS A 920 77.25 -8.30 -28.36
C LYS A 920 77.17 -9.81 -28.64
N SER A 921 78.13 -10.32 -29.41
CA SER A 921 78.31 -11.73 -29.76
C SER A 921 78.59 -12.61 -28.53
N PRO A 922 78.40 -13.95 -28.63
CA PRO A 922 78.05 -14.83 -27.53
C PRO A 922 79.29 -15.43 -26.85
N GLU A 923 80.12 -14.62 -26.21
CA GLU A 923 81.20 -15.13 -25.37
C GLU A 923 81.34 -14.28 -24.11
N GLN A 924 80.58 -14.65 -23.07
CA GLN A 924 80.95 -14.58 -21.66
C GLN A 924 79.73 -14.97 -20.80
N GLN A 925 79.71 -16.26 -20.51
CA GLN A 925 79.34 -16.95 -19.27
C GLN A 925 78.30 -16.40 -18.26
N PRO A 926 77.69 -17.34 -17.49
CA PRO A 926 76.47 -17.18 -16.73
C PRO A 926 76.73 -16.71 -15.29
N VAL A 927 75.67 -16.68 -14.46
CA VAL A 927 75.65 -16.39 -13.01
C VAL A 927 75.49 -14.92 -12.64
N LYS A 928 74.22 -14.46 -12.54
CA LYS A 928 73.77 -13.55 -11.46
C LYS A 928 72.25 -13.32 -11.28
N LEU A 929 71.37 -14.16 -11.81
CA LEU A 929 69.90 -13.95 -11.68
C LEU A 929 69.09 -15.18 -11.22
N LEU A 930 69.72 -16.20 -10.62
CA LEU A 930 69.01 -17.39 -10.12
C LEU A 930 68.86 -17.47 -8.59
N LEU A 931 69.33 -16.49 -7.81
CA LEU A 931 69.18 -16.50 -6.34
C LEU A 931 67.99 -15.69 -5.80
N GLN A 932 67.13 -15.13 -6.65
CA GLN A 932 65.97 -14.34 -6.18
C GLN A 932 64.61 -14.94 -6.53
N ALA A 933 64.53 -16.03 -7.30
CA ALA A 933 63.26 -16.63 -7.74
C ALA A 933 62.87 -17.94 -7.02
N GLU A 934 63.76 -18.53 -6.21
CA GLU A 934 63.51 -19.84 -5.58
C GLU A 934 62.87 -19.77 -4.17
N LYS A 935 62.51 -18.59 -3.65
CA LYS A 935 61.90 -18.46 -2.30
C LYS A 935 60.38 -18.32 -2.25
N THR A 936 59.66 -18.29 -3.38
CA THR A 936 58.21 -17.95 -3.35
C THR A 936 57.29 -18.95 -4.07
N LYS A 937 57.74 -20.20 -4.32
CA LYS A 937 56.90 -21.21 -5.01
C LYS A 937 56.65 -22.52 -4.26
N SER A 938 57.24 -22.78 -3.10
CA SER A 938 56.84 -23.92 -2.27
C SER A 938 55.98 -23.42 -1.11
N ASN A 939 54.65 -23.41 -1.29
CA ASN A 939 53.63 -23.73 -0.27
C ASN A 939 52.22 -23.23 -0.64
N ILE A 940 51.79 -23.34 -1.90
CA ILE A 940 50.34 -23.32 -2.21
C ILE A 940 50.05 -24.35 -3.29
N ALA A 941 49.92 -25.61 -2.87
CA ALA A 941 49.08 -26.62 -3.53
C ALA A 941 48.96 -27.84 -2.62
N HIS A 942 48.08 -27.78 -1.62
CA HIS A 942 47.11 -28.86 -1.38
C HIS A 942 46.12 -28.44 -0.28
N THR A 943 44.89 -28.95 -0.44
CA THR A 943 43.75 -28.93 0.48
C THR A 943 43.04 -27.59 0.69
N VAL A 944 42.17 -27.28 -0.27
CA VAL A 944 40.79 -26.87 0.05
C VAL A 944 40.06 -28.10 0.62
N GLU A 945 39.21 -27.83 1.60
CA GLU A 945 38.27 -28.71 2.31
C GLU A 945 38.76 -29.44 3.57
N ILE A 946 37.90 -29.34 4.60
CA ILE A 946 38.00 -29.81 5.98
C ILE A 946 38.77 -28.85 6.90
N ASN A 947 38.06 -27.83 7.40
CA ASN A 947 38.05 -27.34 8.79
C ASN A 947 37.24 -26.04 8.88
N ARG A 948 35.91 -26.17 8.85
CA ARG A 948 35.05 -25.26 9.61
C ARG A 948 35.11 -25.76 11.06
N ILE A 949 35.28 -24.82 11.99
CA ILE A 949 35.33 -24.98 13.45
C ILE A 949 36.78 -25.17 13.96
N ASP A 950 37.20 -24.32 14.93
CA ASP A 950 38.42 -24.39 15.76
C ASP A 950 39.61 -23.42 15.57
N HIS A 951 39.47 -22.18 15.07
CA HIS A 951 40.60 -21.20 15.08
C HIS A 951 40.30 -19.81 15.69
N PHE A 952 39.46 -19.72 16.74
CA PHE A 952 39.20 -18.46 17.46
C PHE A 952 40.15 -18.16 18.66
N GLY A 953 41.20 -18.96 18.89
CA GLY A 953 41.92 -18.94 20.17
C GLY A 953 43.34 -18.37 20.23
N ARG A 954 44.05 -18.09 19.12
CA ARG A 954 45.53 -17.89 19.17
C ARG A 954 46.11 -16.71 18.35
N TYR A 955 45.34 -15.68 18.03
CA TYR A 955 45.79 -14.55 17.16
C TYR A 955 45.98 -13.20 17.90
N LYS A 956 46.53 -13.17 19.12
CA LYS A 956 46.51 -11.94 19.96
C LYS A 956 47.84 -11.19 20.17
N SER A 957 48.95 -11.47 19.47
CA SER A 957 50.21 -10.73 19.74
C SER A 957 50.85 -9.96 18.57
N GLU A 958 50.92 -10.51 17.35
CA GLU A 958 51.52 -9.78 16.21
C GLU A 958 50.51 -8.91 15.45
N ASP A 959 49.23 -9.29 15.44
CA ASP A 959 48.18 -8.62 14.67
C ASP A 959 47.74 -7.27 15.26
N ASP A 960 47.79 -7.10 16.60
CA ASP A 960 47.51 -5.82 17.25
C ASP A 960 48.57 -4.76 16.93
N ALA A 961 49.81 -5.14 16.62
CA ALA A 961 50.87 -4.19 16.26
C ALA A 961 50.61 -3.52 14.90
N ALA A 962 50.17 -4.30 13.90
CA ALA A 962 49.83 -3.77 12.57
C ALA A 962 48.61 -2.84 12.61
N ILE A 963 47.56 -3.20 13.37
CA ILE A 963 46.36 -2.37 13.54
C ILE A 963 46.70 -1.08 14.31
N ASN A 964 47.50 -1.16 15.37
CA ASN A 964 47.96 0.03 16.09
C ASN A 964 48.85 0.94 15.21
N THR A 965 49.58 0.37 14.25
CA THR A 965 50.35 1.14 13.26
C THR A 965 49.44 1.88 12.29
N MET A 966 48.32 1.27 11.84
CA MET A 966 47.30 1.95 11.03
C MET A 966 46.69 3.14 11.76
N ILE A 967 46.35 2.98 13.05
CA ILE A 967 45.76 4.04 13.87
C ILE A 967 46.75 5.18 14.07
N ARG A 968 48.04 4.86 14.33
CA ARG A 968 49.11 5.85 14.49
C ARG A 968 49.45 6.59 13.20
N ALA A 969 49.22 5.97 12.04
CA ALA A 969 49.42 6.59 10.74
C ALA A 969 48.31 7.59 10.37
N SER A 970 47.16 7.54 11.06
CA SER A 970 46.07 8.50 10.87
C SER A 970 46.46 9.87 11.42
N ARG A 971 46.27 10.93 10.63
CA ARG A 971 46.66 12.30 10.97
C ARG A 971 45.72 13.35 10.40
N SER A 972 45.72 14.54 11.01
CA SER A 972 44.98 15.70 10.53
C SER A 972 45.58 16.26 9.25
N TYR A 973 44.75 16.76 8.35
CA TYR A 973 45.21 17.38 7.11
C TYR A 973 45.66 18.84 7.33
N SER A 974 46.91 19.17 7.00
CA SER A 974 47.46 20.54 7.06
C SER A 974 47.53 21.18 5.65
N GLN A 975 46.74 22.22 5.40
CA GLN A 975 46.72 22.96 4.12
C GLN A 975 47.93 23.91 4.00
N GLN A 976 48.82 23.65 3.03
CA GLN A 976 49.61 24.72 2.40
C GLN A 976 49.24 24.90 0.92
N GLU A 977 48.81 23.84 0.25
CA GLU A 977 48.03 23.81 -1.00
C GLU A 977 47.39 22.41 -1.01
N PHE A 978 46.18 22.24 -1.58
CA PHE A 978 45.60 20.90 -1.74
C PHE A 978 46.31 20.18 -2.91
N ASN A 979 47.61 19.94 -2.73
CA ASN A 979 48.47 19.36 -3.75
C ASN A 979 48.31 17.84 -3.73
N GLN A 980 47.94 17.30 -4.90
CA GLN A 980 47.89 15.88 -5.19
C GLN A 980 49.24 15.24 -4.84
N GLN A 981 49.22 14.10 -4.15
CA GLN A 981 50.25 13.09 -4.32
C GLN A 981 49.83 12.14 -5.45
N GLU A 982 50.81 11.81 -6.29
CA GLU A 982 50.72 11.07 -7.54
C GLU A 982 50.33 9.59 -7.36
N HIS A 983 49.46 9.13 -8.27
CA HIS A 983 49.29 7.79 -8.87
C HIS A 983 49.26 6.48 -8.06
N PHE A 984 48.26 5.63 -8.34
CA PHE A 984 48.43 4.37 -9.10
C PHE A 984 47.17 4.05 -9.92
N ILE A 985 47.35 3.86 -11.24
CA ILE A 985 46.36 3.25 -12.13
C ILE A 985 46.52 1.73 -11.98
N ASN A 986 45.45 1.02 -11.60
CA ASN A 986 45.35 -0.43 -11.75
C ASN A 986 44.20 -0.71 -12.73
N GLU A 987 44.44 -1.50 -13.78
CA GLU A 987 43.45 -1.86 -14.82
C GLU A 987 42.27 -2.73 -14.33
N ASN A 988 42.08 -2.91 -13.02
CA ASN A 988 40.93 -3.64 -12.46
C ASN A 988 40.10 -2.73 -11.56
N ASN A 989 38.99 -2.23 -12.12
CA ASN A 989 37.96 -1.44 -11.45
C ASN A 989 37.62 -1.93 -10.03
N THR A 990 38.16 -1.24 -9.03
CA THR A 990 37.43 -0.84 -7.82
C THR A 990 37.72 0.65 -7.62
N SER A 991 36.65 1.43 -7.55
CA SER A 991 36.57 2.85 -7.87
C SER A 991 37.49 3.76 -7.03
N CYS A 992 38.47 4.39 -7.69
CA CYS A 992 39.18 5.57 -7.19
C CYS A 992 39.57 6.50 -8.36
N GLU A 993 38.59 7.13 -9.01
CA GLU A 993 38.86 8.24 -9.94
C GLU A 993 39.21 9.53 -9.15
N CYS A 994 40.08 10.36 -9.75
CA CYS A 994 40.60 11.59 -9.16
C CYS A 994 39.52 12.69 -9.12
N VAL A 995 39.31 13.30 -7.94
CA VAL A 995 38.63 14.60 -7.85
C VAL A 995 39.67 15.69 -8.13
N PRO A 996 39.42 16.66 -9.03
CA PRO A 996 40.29 17.82 -9.18
C PRO A 996 40.31 18.61 -7.87
N ALA A 997 41.37 18.43 -7.09
CA ALA A 997 41.66 19.21 -5.88
C ALA A 997 41.56 20.73 -6.09
N ALA A 998 41.80 21.17 -7.34
CA ALA A 998 41.82 22.57 -7.75
C ALA A 998 40.50 23.33 -7.49
N ASN A 999 39.36 22.64 -7.35
CA ASN A 999 38.04 23.28 -7.28
C ASN A 999 37.40 23.26 -5.88
N MET A 1000 38.10 22.85 -4.82
CA MET A 1000 37.50 22.70 -3.48
C MET A 1000 37.90 23.84 -2.53
N ILE A 1001 36.91 24.49 -1.90
CA ILE A 1001 37.08 25.50 -0.85
C ILE A 1001 36.71 24.90 0.51
N ARG A 1002 37.51 25.17 1.54
CA ARG A 1002 37.20 24.77 2.92
C ARG A 1002 36.16 25.72 3.52
N TYR A 1003 35.13 25.16 4.15
CA TYR A 1003 34.17 25.91 4.95
C TYR A 1003 34.80 26.36 6.28
N ASP A 1004 34.59 27.62 6.65
CA ASP A 1004 35.28 28.29 7.76
C ASP A 1004 35.03 27.65 9.14
N LYS A 1005 33.84 27.04 9.34
CA LYS A 1005 33.46 26.41 10.61
C LYS A 1005 33.68 24.91 10.58
N LEU A 1006 34.24 24.38 11.67
CA LEU A 1006 34.30 22.95 11.93
C LEU A 1006 32.92 22.44 12.35
N LEU A 1007 32.52 21.27 11.83
CA LEU A 1007 31.28 20.58 12.17
C LEU A 1007 31.64 19.39 13.06
N HIS A 1008 31.31 19.43 14.35
CA HIS A 1008 31.74 18.39 15.31
C HIS A 1008 33.25 18.07 15.24
N GLU A 1009 34.08 19.11 15.19
CA GLU A 1009 35.55 19.03 15.05
C GLU A 1009 36.05 18.54 13.67
N ILE A 1010 35.14 18.24 12.72
CA ILE A 1010 35.46 17.78 11.36
C ILE A 1010 35.39 18.95 10.36
N PRO A 1011 36.44 19.18 9.54
CA PRO A 1011 36.41 20.18 8.48
C PRO A 1011 35.57 19.72 7.28
N LEU A 1012 34.91 20.67 6.62
CA LEU A 1012 34.10 20.46 5.42
C LEU A 1012 34.73 21.18 4.22
N TYR A 1013 34.96 20.47 3.12
CA TYR A 1013 35.46 20.98 1.84
C TYR A 1013 34.36 20.92 0.79
N ILE A 1014 34.15 21.98 0.03
CA ILE A 1014 33.00 22.11 -0.87
C ILE A 1014 33.48 22.64 -2.21
N ASP A 1015 32.94 22.10 -3.30
CA ASP A 1015 33.25 22.59 -4.64
C ASP A 1015 32.85 24.07 -4.79
N GLN A 1016 33.71 24.85 -5.42
CA GLN A 1016 33.54 26.29 -5.69
C GLN A 1016 32.23 26.62 -6.39
N ASN A 1017 31.71 25.72 -7.23
CA ASN A 1017 30.49 26.00 -7.99
C ASN A 1017 29.21 25.63 -7.22
N LEU A 1018 29.32 25.22 -5.95
CA LEU A 1018 28.16 24.90 -5.10
C LEU A 1018 27.79 26.06 -4.19
N LYS A 1019 26.50 26.41 -4.22
CA LYS A 1019 25.93 27.37 -3.28
C LYS A 1019 25.76 26.72 -1.92
N LEU A 1020 26.42 27.29 -0.91
CA LEU A 1020 26.27 26.89 0.48
C LEU A 1020 24.86 27.25 0.98
N THR A 1021 24.05 26.24 1.31
CA THR A 1021 22.71 26.45 1.91
C THR A 1021 22.72 26.03 3.37
N SER A 1022 21.82 26.60 4.18
CA SER A 1022 21.62 26.18 5.58
C SER A 1022 21.26 24.70 5.70
N PHE A 1023 20.56 24.17 4.69
CA PHE A 1023 20.19 22.77 4.60
C PHE A 1023 21.40 21.85 4.38
N LEU A 1024 22.33 22.23 3.51
CA LEU A 1024 23.57 21.48 3.27
C LEU A 1024 24.45 21.46 4.54
N ILE A 1025 24.54 22.58 5.25
CA ILE A 1025 25.27 22.63 6.53
C ILE A 1025 24.63 21.69 7.57
N GLN A 1026 23.30 21.64 7.64
CA GLN A 1026 22.59 20.72 8.55
C GLN A 1026 22.90 19.26 8.21
N GLN A 1027 22.87 18.89 6.93
CA GLN A 1027 23.23 17.56 6.45
C GLN A 1027 24.67 17.18 6.82
N ALA A 1028 25.59 18.11 6.57
CA ALA A 1028 26.99 17.95 6.93
C ALA A 1028 27.19 17.78 8.44
N THR A 1029 26.42 18.51 9.25
CA THR A 1029 26.47 18.42 10.72
C THR A 1029 26.07 17.03 11.19
N HIS A 1030 25.00 16.44 10.64
CA HIS A 1030 24.56 15.09 11.01
C HIS A 1030 25.59 14.02 10.66
N LEU A 1031 26.19 14.09 9.47
CA LEU A 1031 27.23 13.14 9.08
C LEU A 1031 28.50 13.31 9.91
N ALA A 1032 28.90 14.56 10.17
CA ALA A 1032 30.07 14.85 11.00
C ALA A 1032 29.91 14.32 12.43
N TRP A 1033 28.71 14.45 13.01
CA TRP A 1033 28.42 13.88 14.33
C TRP A 1033 28.60 12.35 14.37
N LEU A 1034 28.06 11.65 13.36
CA LEU A 1034 28.20 10.20 13.22
C LEU A 1034 29.68 9.78 13.10
N LEU A 1035 30.44 10.45 12.23
CA LEU A 1035 31.86 10.15 12.00
C LEU A 1035 32.70 10.46 13.23
N SER A 1036 32.40 11.55 13.96
CA SER A 1036 33.04 11.88 15.23
C SER A 1036 32.78 10.79 16.29
N GLY A 1037 31.55 10.26 16.34
CA GLY A 1037 31.19 9.12 17.19
C GLY A 1037 31.97 7.85 16.85
N LEU A 1038 32.06 7.50 15.56
CA LEU A 1038 32.85 6.35 15.10
C LEU A 1038 34.34 6.53 15.41
N ALA A 1039 34.90 7.72 15.18
CA ALA A 1039 36.29 8.02 15.49
C ALA A 1039 36.58 7.85 17.00
N LYS A 1040 35.81 8.50 17.88
CA LYS A 1040 36.08 8.50 19.33
C LYS A 1040 35.72 7.17 20.01
N GLN A 1041 34.58 6.57 19.66
CA GLN A 1041 33.99 5.48 20.45
C GLN A 1041 34.22 4.09 19.84
N VAL A 1042 34.51 4.00 18.54
CA VAL A 1042 34.75 2.72 17.86
C VAL A 1042 36.24 2.55 17.55
N PHE A 1043 36.81 3.46 16.76
CA PHE A 1043 38.19 3.31 16.24
C PHE A 1043 39.29 3.90 17.13
N ASN A 1044 38.91 4.71 18.14
CA ASN A 1044 39.83 5.46 19.00
C ASN A 1044 40.83 6.32 18.19
N LEU A 1045 40.30 7.02 17.17
CA LEU A 1045 41.03 7.94 16.31
C LEU A 1045 40.82 9.39 16.76
N PRO A 1046 41.83 10.27 16.60
CA PRO A 1046 41.62 11.71 16.71
C PRO A 1046 40.56 12.15 15.68
N VAL A 1047 39.60 12.99 16.07
CA VAL A 1047 38.52 13.40 15.14
C VAL A 1047 39.07 14.20 13.97
N GLU A 1048 40.19 14.87 14.18
CA GLU A 1048 40.89 15.65 13.19
C GLU A 1048 41.39 14.81 12.00
N THR A 1049 41.40 13.47 12.11
CA THR A 1049 41.70 12.58 10.99
C THR A 1049 40.52 12.45 10.02
N MET A 1050 39.30 12.75 10.45
CA MET A 1050 38.08 12.67 9.65
C MET A 1050 37.81 14.02 8.99
N HIS A 1051 37.45 14.00 7.71
CA HIS A 1051 37.20 15.17 6.88
C HIS A 1051 35.95 14.92 6.04
N LEU A 1052 35.12 15.94 5.84
CA LEU A 1052 34.00 15.89 4.91
C LEU A 1052 34.34 16.61 3.63
N PHE A 1053 33.91 16.07 2.49
CA PHE A 1053 33.94 16.81 1.24
C PHE A 1053 32.61 16.71 0.52
N ARG A 1054 32.25 17.74 -0.25
CA ARG A 1054 31.07 17.76 -1.11
C ARG A 1054 31.49 18.26 -2.49
N ASP A 1055 31.54 17.35 -3.43
CA ASP A 1055 31.90 17.59 -4.82
C ASP A 1055 30.67 17.57 -5.73
N ILE A 1056 30.79 18.01 -6.99
CA ILE A 1056 29.62 18.15 -7.87
C ILE A 1056 29.08 16.83 -8.39
N ASP A 1057 29.90 15.87 -8.83
CA ASP A 1057 29.40 14.70 -9.58
C ASP A 1057 30.24 13.41 -9.43
N SER A 1058 31.26 13.34 -8.56
CA SER A 1058 32.02 12.10 -8.41
C SER A 1058 31.18 10.99 -7.76
N ALA A 1059 31.46 9.76 -8.20
CA ALA A 1059 30.93 8.54 -7.61
C ALA A 1059 31.71 8.11 -6.35
N ARG A 1060 32.63 8.95 -5.84
CA ARG A 1060 33.55 8.58 -4.76
C ARG A 1060 32.86 8.71 -3.41
N ILE A 1061 32.81 7.60 -2.66
CA ILE A 1061 32.17 7.53 -1.34
C ILE A 1061 33.10 8.10 -0.26
N ALA A 1062 34.37 7.69 -0.29
CA ALA A 1062 35.42 8.17 0.59
C ALA A 1062 36.80 8.03 -0.06
N PHE A 1063 37.82 8.61 0.58
CA PHE A 1063 39.21 8.36 0.27
C PHE A 1063 40.14 8.66 1.43
N ASN A 1064 41.28 8.00 1.44
CA ASN A 1064 42.40 8.30 2.32
C ASN A 1064 43.46 9.12 1.58
N SER A 1065 43.79 10.29 2.12
CA SER A 1065 44.93 11.10 1.69
C SER A 1065 45.97 11.11 2.79
N ASN A 1066 46.94 10.21 2.69
CA ASN A 1066 48.14 10.19 3.52
C ASN A 1066 47.85 10.17 5.04
N GLY A 1067 46.82 9.42 5.46
CA GLY A 1067 46.39 9.33 6.87
C GLY A 1067 45.18 10.19 7.23
N ALA A 1068 44.72 11.06 6.32
CA ALA A 1068 43.50 11.85 6.48
C ALA A 1068 42.35 11.20 5.69
N LEU A 1069 41.24 10.90 6.37
CA LEU A 1069 40.09 10.19 5.83
C LEU A 1069 39.01 11.19 5.40
N PHE A 1070 38.68 11.22 4.11
CA PHE A 1070 37.71 12.13 3.51
C PHE A 1070 36.44 11.37 3.13
N PHE A 1071 35.27 11.83 3.60
CA PHE A 1071 33.97 11.22 3.34
C PHE A 1071 33.06 12.15 2.54
N ASN A 1072 32.42 11.61 1.51
CA ASN A 1072 31.59 12.42 0.61
C ASN A 1072 30.19 12.68 1.17
N LEU A 1073 29.88 13.94 1.42
CA LEU A 1073 28.58 14.40 1.87
C LEU A 1073 27.47 14.13 0.85
N ARG A 1074 27.76 14.24 -0.46
CA ARG A 1074 26.76 14.01 -1.53
C ARG A 1074 26.16 12.59 -1.44
N TYR A 1075 26.99 11.60 -1.12
CA TYR A 1075 26.52 10.22 -0.97
C TYR A 1075 25.54 10.07 0.20
N PHE A 1076 25.83 10.73 1.32
CA PHE A 1076 24.92 10.79 2.47
C PHE A 1076 23.58 11.47 2.12
N GLU A 1077 23.64 12.58 1.39
CA GLU A 1077 22.46 13.32 0.92
C GLU A 1077 21.53 12.46 0.07
N GLN A 1078 22.09 11.70 -0.88
CA GLN A 1078 21.35 10.92 -1.87
C GLN A 1078 20.78 9.62 -1.29
N VAL A 1079 21.56 8.90 -0.49
CA VAL A 1079 21.24 7.52 -0.10
C VAL A 1079 20.55 7.45 1.26
N PHE A 1080 20.93 8.32 2.21
CA PHE A 1080 20.52 8.14 3.62
C PHE A 1080 19.69 9.29 4.19
N PHE A 1081 19.86 10.51 3.70
CA PHE A 1081 19.24 11.69 4.33
C PHE A 1081 17.71 11.75 4.16
N GLY A 1082 17.15 11.27 3.04
CA GLY A 1082 15.70 11.23 2.81
C GLY A 1082 14.95 10.34 3.81
N ASP A 1083 15.49 9.14 4.05
CA ASP A 1083 14.94 8.18 5.02
C ASP A 1083 15.12 8.67 6.46
N LEU A 1084 16.27 9.28 6.75
CA LEU A 1084 16.58 9.83 8.07
C LEU A 1084 15.70 11.05 8.43
N LYS A 1085 15.40 11.92 7.46
CA LYS A 1085 14.47 13.06 7.63
C LYS A 1085 13.02 12.61 7.89
N SER A 1086 12.59 11.54 7.23
CA SER A 1086 11.26 10.94 7.44
C SER A 1086 11.13 10.34 8.84
N TYR A 1087 12.21 9.74 9.35
CA TYR A 1087 12.29 9.25 10.72
C TYR A 1087 12.22 10.36 11.77
N MET A 1088 13.01 11.44 11.61
CA MET A 1088 13.05 12.56 12.56
C MET A 1088 11.72 13.31 12.72
N LYS A 1089 10.81 13.26 11.73
CA LYS A 1089 9.48 13.87 11.81
C LYS A 1089 8.46 13.07 12.64
N ASN A 1090 8.71 11.78 12.86
CA ASN A 1090 7.73 10.84 13.44
C ASN A 1090 8.06 10.41 14.89
N SER A 1091 8.90 11.16 15.60
CA SER A 1091 9.49 10.78 16.90
C SER A 1091 8.51 10.83 18.08
N LYS A 1092 7.63 9.83 18.17
CA LYS A 1092 7.07 9.31 19.44
C LYS A 1092 7.53 7.89 19.78
N LEU A 1093 8.46 7.31 19.02
CA LEU A 1093 9.02 5.99 19.33
C LEU A 1093 10.33 6.12 20.12
N SER A 1094 10.19 6.02 21.43
CA SER A 1094 11.29 5.76 22.35
C SER A 1094 11.65 4.27 22.33
N SER A 1095 12.62 3.88 21.51
CA SER A 1095 13.42 2.68 21.77
C SER A 1095 14.64 2.63 20.83
N SER A 1096 15.81 2.48 21.44
CA SER A 1096 17.11 2.25 20.83
C SER A 1096 17.12 0.96 19.98
N SER A 1097 16.73 1.05 18.70
CA SER A 1097 17.19 0.23 17.56
C SER A 1097 16.18 0.32 16.40
N THR A 1098 16.32 1.33 15.54
CA THR A 1098 15.57 1.38 14.28
C THR A 1098 16.44 0.88 13.12
N PRO A 1099 15.89 0.08 12.18
CA PRO A 1099 16.68 -0.59 11.13
C PRO A 1099 17.54 0.39 10.31
N ILE A 1100 17.01 1.58 10.01
CA ILE A 1100 17.69 2.58 9.18
C ILE A 1100 18.95 3.15 9.83
N VAL A 1101 18.92 3.42 11.13
CA VAL A 1101 20.08 3.95 11.87
C VAL A 1101 21.19 2.90 11.94
N ARG A 1102 20.81 1.64 12.17
CA ARG A 1102 21.75 0.50 12.13
C ARG A 1102 22.40 0.35 10.76
N THR A 1103 21.63 0.50 9.68
CA THR A 1103 22.16 0.46 8.31
C THR A 1103 23.20 1.55 8.04
N ILE A 1104 22.91 2.79 8.45
CA ILE A 1104 23.82 3.93 8.23
C ILE A 1104 25.14 3.75 9.01
N ILE A 1105 25.07 3.37 10.29
CA ILE A 1105 26.26 3.16 11.12
C ILE A 1105 27.09 2.00 10.57
N ASN A 1106 26.46 0.88 10.20
CA ASN A 1106 27.17 -0.25 9.60
C ASN A 1106 27.87 0.13 8.30
N PHE A 1107 27.21 0.94 7.45
CA PHE A 1107 27.80 1.41 6.20
C PHE A 1107 29.07 2.24 6.46
N TYR A 1108 28.98 3.31 7.25
CA TYR A 1108 30.13 4.17 7.52
C TYR A 1108 31.23 3.49 8.34
N PHE A 1109 30.88 2.49 9.16
CA PHE A 1109 31.87 1.63 9.81
C PHE A 1109 32.72 0.86 8.79
N MET A 1110 32.08 0.19 7.81
CA MET A 1110 32.81 -0.57 6.79
C MET A 1110 33.66 0.34 5.90
N ILE A 1111 33.15 1.51 5.52
CA ILE A 1111 33.93 2.50 4.75
C ILE A 1111 35.12 2.99 5.57
N THR A 1112 34.95 3.28 6.86
CA THR A 1112 36.07 3.70 7.72
C THR A 1112 37.13 2.61 7.84
N CYS A 1113 36.75 1.33 7.96
CA CYS A 1113 37.69 0.20 7.97
C CYS A 1113 38.46 0.07 6.66
N HIS A 1114 37.78 0.29 5.52
CA HIS A 1114 38.37 0.27 4.19
C HIS A 1114 39.43 1.37 4.06
N GLU A 1115 39.07 2.62 4.37
CA GLU A 1115 39.99 3.75 4.25
C GLU A 1115 41.14 3.68 5.26
N LEU A 1116 40.91 3.18 6.47
CA LEU A 1116 42.00 2.93 7.44
C LEU A 1116 43.02 1.90 6.94
N SER A 1117 42.59 0.92 6.16
CA SER A 1117 43.49 -0.09 5.60
C SER A 1117 44.46 0.52 4.59
N HIS A 1118 44.06 1.60 3.92
CA HIS A 1118 44.92 2.40 3.04
C HIS A 1118 46.05 3.15 3.76
N ASN A 1119 46.06 3.24 5.09
CA ASN A 1119 47.20 3.77 5.83
C ASN A 1119 48.47 2.91 5.70
N ILE A 1120 48.35 1.64 5.30
CA ILE A 1120 49.49 0.75 5.11
C ILE A 1120 49.54 0.17 3.70
N ASP A 1121 48.41 -0.24 3.11
CA ASP A 1121 48.38 -0.77 1.73
C ASP A 1121 47.59 0.13 0.78
N LEU A 1122 48.27 0.71 -0.19
CA LEU A 1122 47.63 1.54 -1.23
C LEU A 1122 46.88 0.72 -2.29
N ASN A 1123 47.31 -0.53 -2.52
CA ASN A 1123 46.76 -1.40 -3.57
C ASN A 1123 45.75 -2.41 -3.00
N HIS A 1124 44.64 -2.64 -3.69
CA HIS A 1124 43.59 -3.60 -3.34
C HIS A 1124 43.99 -5.07 -3.56
N ASP A 1125 45.19 -5.45 -3.15
CA ASP A 1125 45.71 -6.81 -3.27
C ASP A 1125 45.22 -7.70 -2.10
N LEU A 1126 45.68 -8.95 -2.09
CA LEU A 1126 45.35 -9.90 -1.02
C LEU A 1126 45.79 -9.44 0.38
N ASN A 1127 46.80 -8.58 0.48
CA ASN A 1127 47.25 -8.05 1.77
C ASN A 1127 46.30 -6.97 2.28
N PHE A 1128 45.83 -6.08 1.39
CA PHE A 1128 44.78 -5.12 1.70
C PHE A 1128 43.52 -5.82 2.19
N ILE A 1129 43.02 -6.84 1.47
CA ILE A 1129 41.80 -7.57 1.83
C ILE A 1129 41.95 -8.22 3.22
N LYS A 1130 43.07 -8.89 3.49
CA LYS A 1130 43.35 -9.51 4.80
C LYS A 1130 43.38 -8.48 5.93
N ARG A 1131 43.93 -7.30 5.68
CA ARG A 1131 44.02 -6.23 6.68
C ARG A 1131 42.68 -5.57 6.92
N PHE A 1132 41.94 -5.30 5.86
CA PHE A 1132 40.55 -4.81 5.93
C PHE A 1132 39.66 -5.76 6.74
N GLU A 1133 39.73 -7.06 6.48
CA GLU A 1133 38.99 -8.08 7.24
C GLU A 1133 39.38 -8.05 8.72
N LYS A 1134 40.68 -8.02 9.03
CA LYS A 1134 41.20 -7.96 10.40
C LYS A 1134 40.77 -6.71 11.15
N VAL A 1135 40.85 -5.53 10.53
CA VAL A 1135 40.41 -4.25 11.12
C VAL A 1135 38.91 -4.28 11.39
N SER A 1136 38.12 -4.79 10.43
CA SER A 1136 36.66 -4.90 10.56
C SER A 1136 36.27 -5.80 11.73
N VAL A 1137 36.91 -6.97 11.86
CA VAL A 1137 36.66 -7.90 12.98
C VAL A 1137 37.08 -7.29 14.33
N ARG A 1138 38.24 -6.60 14.38
CA ARG A 1138 38.78 -6.01 15.61
C ARG A 1138 37.86 -4.98 16.26
N PHE A 1139 37.14 -4.20 15.44
CA PHE A 1139 36.27 -3.12 15.89
C PHE A 1139 34.78 -3.44 15.84
N MET A 1140 34.41 -4.67 15.45
CA MET A 1140 33.02 -5.09 15.32
C MET A 1140 32.27 -5.01 16.65
N ASP A 1141 32.87 -5.50 17.74
CA ASP A 1141 32.27 -5.45 19.08
C ASP A 1141 32.12 -4.00 19.57
N ALA A 1142 33.11 -3.15 19.34
CA ALA A 1142 33.06 -1.73 19.70
C ALA A 1142 31.95 -0.98 18.93
N LYS A 1143 31.77 -1.32 17.64
CA LYS A 1143 30.65 -0.83 16.83
C LYS A 1143 29.29 -1.31 17.37
N ASP A 1144 29.16 -2.57 17.77
CA ASP A 1144 27.90 -3.10 18.33
C ASP A 1144 27.56 -2.45 19.69
N VAL A 1145 28.57 -2.17 20.52
CA VAL A 1145 28.40 -1.37 21.74
C VAL A 1145 27.99 0.07 21.40
N PHE A 1146 28.64 0.71 20.42
CA PHE A 1146 28.26 2.04 19.94
C PHE A 1146 26.81 2.09 19.45
N LEU A 1147 26.38 1.10 18.66
CA LEU A 1147 25.00 0.94 18.20
C LEU A 1147 24.00 0.81 19.36
N SER A 1148 24.35 0.07 20.41
CA SER A 1148 23.46 -0.12 21.57
C SER A 1148 23.26 1.14 22.40
N LYS A 1149 24.25 2.06 22.39
CA LYS A 1149 24.23 3.33 23.11
C LYS A 1149 23.76 4.50 22.25
N PHE A 1150 23.44 4.26 20.98
CA PHE A 1150 23.11 5.30 20.01
C PHE A 1150 21.69 5.82 20.24
N SER A 1151 21.57 7.02 20.83
CA SER A 1151 20.32 7.79 20.91
C SER A 1151 20.43 9.03 20.03
N PHE A 1152 19.53 9.18 19.06
CA PHE A 1152 19.36 10.44 18.32
C PHE A 1152 18.72 11.45 19.29
N GLN A 1153 19.49 12.42 19.78
CA GLN A 1153 18.95 13.61 20.45
C GLN A 1153 18.74 14.73 19.44
#